data_AF-A0AAW5UK25-F1
#
_entry.id   AF-A0AAW5UK25-F1
#
_cell.length_a   1.000
_cell.length_b   1.000
_cell.length_c   1.000
_cell.angle_alpha   90.00
_cell.angle_beta   90.00
_cell.angle_gamma   90.00
#
_symmetry.space_group_name_H-M   'P 1'
#
loop_
_entity.id
_entity.type
_entity.pdbx_description
1 polymer ?
#
loop_
_entity_poly.entity_id
_entity_poly.type
_entity_poly.pdbx_seq_one_letter_code
_entity_poly.pdbx_strand_id
1 'polypeptide(L)'
;MNSKKRYMVIALLALLVVSAMAYNDEAKPWTFWNWKYGSVSRPGIHADLTGMKNVGMGGIWLMPVREAGECLEFQDGVAQLSPEFWKMMDYSFLLADSLDFDMGIHVLPGNPLVLPAESMQKVVWTDTIMKGGKKIEGLQMWQPESYKDGKMQSAGSEGGYYQDIAAFAIRFKGKTGPAWRNATDSAARSEAVPMTDVLPLKMEGGMVMGVMVNGILQNKLPKGSWCLLRMGHTSTGQTHATDGKGMGLEVDRFSLAAVKKLFDSWYAPLLNRPHGDVVSYLYIDPREWGSQNWGCQFAEEFKVRRGYDLIPYLPVMAGVPLESASRYEQVQNDLRLTIEELVKEKFFQTFTRLAEEQYVEVSCEPIPRTDHPDDMFRAVSRAHIYNENPVQAVVCTGNYGARNGTPALLKPLIDRHLALGINRFIFQHDIVRHPEARGFMDYITMCHYYLQQGRPVVDIAVFHPSENPEQKNSYRAPRGYKYDLINKDALLKWNFEYSPKGKLPGNQDYRILLVSQPDSSLSAEIKAKLEELREEGIVIIDKPYQAKNFSQYGIDPDVILPENMDYAHRLVLEATGRKDIYFLINQENKERQITATFRTGTSRIRQIVNLNLPAYGSVFVILSNRDDMQIISPAKLPLP
;
A
#
# COMPACT_ATOMS: atom_id res chain seq x y z
N MET A 1 -42.34 10.26 -40.30
CA MET A 1 -41.63 9.32 -39.39
C MET A 1 -42.63 8.84 -38.34
N ASN A 2 -42.90 7.52 -38.26
CA ASN A 2 -43.96 6.94 -37.44
C ASN A 2 -43.69 7.13 -35.92
N SER A 3 -44.72 7.37 -35.09
CA SER A 3 -44.56 7.78 -33.67
C SER A 3 -43.75 6.77 -32.85
N LYS A 4 -43.91 5.46 -33.11
CA LYS A 4 -43.10 4.39 -32.49
C LYS A 4 -41.59 4.54 -32.75
N LYS A 5 -41.18 4.97 -33.95
CA LYS A 5 -39.76 5.22 -34.25
C LYS A 5 -39.23 6.46 -33.53
N ARG A 6 -40.06 7.49 -33.31
CA ARG A 6 -39.69 8.67 -32.52
C ARG A 6 -39.49 8.31 -31.04
N TYR A 7 -40.41 7.54 -30.44
CA TYR A 7 -40.26 7.07 -29.06
C TYR A 7 -39.05 6.15 -28.89
N MET A 8 -38.78 5.26 -29.83
CA MET A 8 -37.60 4.40 -29.78
C MET A 8 -36.29 5.19 -29.91
N VAL A 9 -36.24 6.20 -30.77
CA VAL A 9 -35.07 7.10 -30.91
C VAL A 9 -34.89 7.97 -29.66
N ILE A 10 -35.97 8.48 -29.08
CA ILE A 10 -35.92 9.25 -27.82
C ILE A 10 -35.48 8.35 -26.66
N ALA A 11 -35.98 7.11 -26.57
CA ALA A 11 -35.58 6.16 -25.55
C ALA A 11 -34.11 5.73 -25.71
N LEU A 12 -33.64 5.49 -26.95
CA LEU A 12 -32.23 5.20 -27.25
C LEU A 12 -31.33 6.41 -26.95
N LEU A 13 -31.76 7.62 -27.28
CA LEU A 13 -31.04 8.85 -26.94
C LEU A 13 -31.02 9.07 -25.42
N ALA A 14 -32.12 8.81 -24.72
CA ALA A 14 -32.17 8.88 -23.27
C ALA A 14 -31.26 7.83 -22.62
N LEU A 15 -31.22 6.60 -23.12
CA LEU A 15 -30.29 5.56 -22.67
C LEU A 15 -28.82 5.91 -22.98
N LEU A 16 -28.53 6.50 -24.13
CA LEU A 16 -27.20 6.99 -24.49
C LEU A 16 -26.76 8.16 -23.60
N VAL A 17 -27.67 9.09 -23.29
CA VAL A 17 -27.42 10.22 -22.39
C VAL A 17 -27.24 9.73 -20.95
N VAL A 18 -28.08 8.80 -20.47
CA VAL A 18 -27.93 8.18 -19.14
C VAL A 18 -26.63 7.39 -19.05
N SER A 19 -26.25 6.65 -20.10
CA SER A 19 -24.97 5.93 -20.15
C SER A 19 -23.76 6.88 -20.18
N ALA A 20 -23.82 7.97 -20.95
CA ALA A 20 -22.76 8.98 -20.98
C ALA A 20 -22.68 9.81 -19.69
N MET A 21 -23.81 10.02 -19.00
CA MET A 21 -23.87 10.70 -17.70
C MET A 21 -23.35 9.80 -16.57
N ALA A 22 -23.76 8.53 -16.52
CA ALA A 22 -23.27 7.54 -15.55
C ALA A 22 -21.74 7.31 -15.68
N TYR A 23 -21.21 7.31 -16.92
CA TYR A 23 -19.77 7.18 -17.16
C TYR A 23 -18.96 8.42 -16.72
N ASN A 24 -19.62 9.59 -16.60
CA ASN A 24 -18.98 10.81 -16.13
C ASN A 24 -18.94 10.90 -14.60
N ASP A 25 -19.85 10.20 -13.90
CA ASP A 25 -19.88 10.14 -12.44
C ASP A 25 -18.72 9.30 -11.90
N GLU A 26 -18.46 8.16 -12.55
CA GLU A 26 -17.25 7.38 -12.29
C GLU A 26 -15.97 8.14 -12.60
N ALA A 27 -15.95 9.29 -13.28
CA ALA A 27 -14.69 10.02 -13.52
C ALA A 27 -14.40 11.10 -12.45
N LYS A 28 -15.37 11.40 -11.56
CA LYS A 28 -15.26 12.54 -10.65
C LYS A 28 -14.16 12.36 -9.59
N PRO A 29 -13.46 13.42 -9.20
CA PRO A 29 -12.52 13.36 -8.08
C PRO A 29 -13.24 13.14 -6.75
N TRP A 30 -12.46 12.66 -5.79
CA TRP A 30 -12.92 12.38 -4.43
C TRP A 30 -12.29 13.34 -3.42
N THR A 31 -12.72 13.28 -2.17
CA THR A 31 -12.10 14.06 -1.10
C THR A 31 -11.99 13.34 0.23
N PHE A 32 -10.89 13.59 0.97
CA PHE A 32 -10.79 13.25 2.38
C PHE A 32 -11.60 14.24 3.23
N TRP A 33 -12.60 13.71 3.92
CA TRP A 33 -13.45 14.43 4.84
C TRP A 33 -13.12 14.03 6.28
N ASN A 34 -12.31 14.88 6.93
CA ASN A 34 -11.76 14.60 8.24
C ASN A 34 -12.60 15.25 9.33
N TRP A 35 -13.18 14.44 10.22
CA TRP A 35 -13.84 14.94 11.44
C TRP A 35 -12.82 15.07 12.55
N LYS A 36 -12.18 16.24 12.63
CA LYS A 36 -11.10 16.50 13.59
C LYS A 36 -11.66 16.84 14.97
N TYR A 37 -11.15 16.19 16.02
CA TYR A 37 -11.46 16.47 17.42
C TYR A 37 -12.97 16.45 17.74
N GLY A 38 -13.73 15.57 17.09
CA GLY A 38 -15.19 15.53 17.23
C GLY A 38 -15.91 16.80 16.77
N SER A 39 -15.26 17.69 16.02
CA SER A 39 -15.85 18.94 15.52
C SER A 39 -16.79 18.65 14.35
N VAL A 40 -17.99 18.15 14.68
CA VAL A 40 -19.02 17.79 13.72
C VAL A 40 -20.38 18.28 14.20
N SER A 41 -21.19 18.76 13.25
CA SER A 41 -22.56 19.16 13.50
C SER A 41 -23.43 18.85 12.28
N ARG A 42 -24.73 18.65 12.51
CA ARG A 42 -25.69 18.40 11.42
C ARG A 42 -25.69 19.53 10.36
N PRO A 43 -25.69 20.84 10.73
CA PRO A 43 -25.59 21.91 9.73
C PRO A 43 -24.25 21.90 8.98
N GLY A 44 -23.14 21.59 9.67
CA GLY A 44 -21.82 21.47 9.05
C GLY A 44 -21.76 20.34 8.01
N ILE A 45 -22.26 19.15 8.37
CA ILE A 45 -22.40 18.01 7.45
C ILE A 45 -23.20 18.40 6.21
N HIS A 46 -24.33 19.09 6.42
CA HIS A 46 -25.18 19.50 5.31
C HIS A 46 -24.47 20.47 4.36
N ALA A 47 -23.79 21.47 4.93
CA ALA A 47 -23.03 22.45 4.16
C ALA A 47 -21.85 21.82 3.41
N ASP A 48 -21.12 20.93 4.06
CA ASP A 48 -19.95 20.25 3.48
C ASP A 48 -20.35 19.37 2.30
N LEU A 49 -21.28 18.42 2.49
CA LEU A 49 -21.66 17.47 1.43
C LEU A 49 -22.36 18.18 0.26
N THR A 50 -23.22 19.16 0.53
CA THR A 50 -23.85 19.96 -0.52
C THR A 50 -22.81 20.79 -1.26
N GLY A 51 -21.85 21.40 -0.55
CA GLY A 51 -20.75 22.15 -1.14
C GLY A 51 -19.87 21.28 -2.05
N MET A 52 -19.51 20.08 -1.58
CA MET A 52 -18.76 19.08 -2.36
C MET A 52 -19.50 18.70 -3.64
N LYS A 53 -20.81 18.43 -3.57
CA LYS A 53 -21.60 18.06 -4.76
C LYS A 53 -21.72 19.23 -5.73
N ASN A 54 -21.91 20.46 -5.23
CA ASN A 54 -22.00 21.67 -6.04
C ASN A 54 -20.73 21.94 -6.86
N VAL A 55 -19.56 21.62 -6.31
CA VAL A 55 -18.29 21.77 -7.04
C VAL A 55 -17.95 20.56 -7.91
N GLY A 56 -18.74 19.48 -7.90
CA GLY A 56 -18.56 18.33 -8.80
C GLY A 56 -17.74 17.17 -8.23
N MET A 57 -17.61 17.05 -6.90
CA MET A 57 -17.04 15.84 -6.29
C MET A 57 -17.96 14.63 -6.49
N GLY A 58 -17.36 13.45 -6.64
CA GLY A 58 -18.07 12.18 -6.83
C GLY A 58 -18.07 11.26 -5.61
N GLY A 59 -17.08 11.40 -4.73
CA GLY A 59 -17.00 10.55 -3.55
C GLY A 59 -16.19 11.14 -2.40
N ILE A 60 -16.31 10.48 -1.25
CA ILE A 60 -15.76 10.94 0.03
C ILE A 60 -15.06 9.80 0.77
N TRP A 61 -13.87 10.09 1.31
CA TRP A 61 -13.21 9.27 2.32
C TRP A 61 -13.43 9.90 3.68
N LEU A 62 -14.37 9.36 4.45
CA LEU A 62 -14.65 9.82 5.79
C LEU A 62 -13.63 9.23 6.78
N MET A 63 -13.03 10.11 7.59
CA MET A 63 -12.09 9.71 8.63
C MET A 63 -12.28 10.58 9.89
N PRO A 64 -12.82 10.01 10.98
CA PRO A 64 -12.71 10.62 12.30
C PRO A 64 -11.25 10.67 12.75
N VAL A 65 -10.79 11.83 13.24
CA VAL A 65 -9.39 12.04 13.64
C VAL A 65 -9.36 12.76 14.98
N ARG A 66 -8.73 12.14 15.98
CA ARG A 66 -8.57 12.64 17.37
C ARG A 66 -9.90 12.73 18.13
N GLU A 67 -9.83 12.75 19.45
CA GLU A 67 -11.02 12.82 20.31
C GLU A 67 -11.49 14.26 20.58
N ALA A 68 -12.78 14.41 20.90
CA ALA A 68 -13.32 15.64 21.45
C ALA A 68 -12.62 15.99 22.79
N GLY A 69 -12.37 17.28 23.03
CA GLY A 69 -11.71 17.74 24.25
C GLY A 69 -10.18 17.64 24.28
N GLU A 70 -9.53 16.96 23.31
CA GLU A 70 -8.06 16.99 23.17
C GLU A 70 -7.53 18.38 22.76
N CYS A 71 -8.37 19.19 22.13
CA CYS A 71 -8.07 20.55 21.72
C CYS A 71 -8.98 21.54 22.47
N LEU A 72 -8.39 22.62 22.99
CA LEU A 72 -9.12 23.66 23.73
C LEU A 72 -10.24 24.31 22.91
N GLU A 73 -10.09 24.40 21.59
CA GLU A 73 -11.07 24.98 20.68
C GLU A 73 -12.31 24.09 20.47
N PHE A 74 -12.22 22.79 20.77
CA PHE A 74 -13.24 21.78 20.51
C PHE A 74 -13.57 20.96 21.77
N GLN A 75 -13.74 21.66 22.90
CA GLN A 75 -14.06 21.01 24.20
C GLN A 75 -15.40 20.27 24.18
N ASP A 76 -16.41 20.85 23.53
CA ASP A 76 -17.77 20.29 23.44
C ASP A 76 -18.01 19.48 22.15
N GLY A 77 -16.95 18.91 21.59
CA GLY A 77 -17.02 18.08 20.38
C GLY A 77 -17.84 16.81 20.58
N VAL A 78 -18.31 16.22 19.47
CA VAL A 78 -19.00 14.94 19.45
C VAL A 78 -18.00 13.81 19.61
N ALA A 79 -18.05 13.15 20.76
CA ALA A 79 -17.13 12.08 21.11
C ALA A 79 -17.31 10.84 20.21
N GLN A 80 -16.22 10.23 19.75
CA GLN A 80 -16.31 9.05 18.88
C GLN A 80 -17.06 7.91 19.58
N LEU A 81 -17.85 7.13 18.83
CA LEU A 81 -18.72 6.05 19.31
C LEU A 81 -19.89 6.44 20.24
N SER A 82 -20.03 7.71 20.61
CA SER A 82 -21.18 8.17 21.39
C SER A 82 -22.49 8.02 20.59
N PRO A 83 -23.67 7.97 21.26
CA PRO A 83 -24.96 8.03 20.56
C PRO A 83 -25.06 9.24 19.62
N GLU A 84 -24.47 10.38 19.99
CA GLU A 84 -24.43 11.59 19.18
C GLU A 84 -23.55 11.42 17.93
N PHE A 85 -22.39 10.78 18.04
CA PHE A 85 -21.54 10.45 16.89
C PHE A 85 -22.28 9.60 15.87
N TRP A 86 -22.99 8.58 16.36
CA TRP A 86 -23.76 7.68 15.53
C TRP A 86 -24.94 8.40 14.83
N LYS A 87 -25.60 9.36 15.49
CA LYS A 87 -26.60 10.23 14.85
C LYS A 87 -25.98 11.09 13.73
N MET A 88 -24.74 11.56 13.91
CA MET A 88 -24.02 12.29 12.87
C MET A 88 -23.65 11.37 11.69
N MET A 89 -23.20 10.14 11.95
CA MET A 89 -22.97 9.12 10.91
C MET A 89 -24.24 8.85 10.10
N ASP A 90 -25.37 8.56 10.75
CA ASP A 90 -26.64 8.29 10.07
C ASP A 90 -27.07 9.44 9.15
N TYR A 91 -26.89 10.67 9.62
CA TYR A 91 -27.21 11.85 8.83
C TYR A 91 -26.27 12.03 7.64
N SER A 92 -24.98 11.75 7.83
CA SER A 92 -24.00 11.75 6.73
C SER A 92 -24.35 10.70 5.68
N PHE A 93 -24.72 9.48 6.09
CA PHE A 93 -25.10 8.41 5.19
C PHE A 93 -26.36 8.77 4.39
N LEU A 94 -27.42 9.19 5.09
CA LEU A 94 -28.65 9.66 4.45
C LEU A 94 -28.39 10.75 3.42
N LEU A 95 -27.57 11.75 3.78
CA LEU A 95 -27.32 12.88 2.90
C LEU A 95 -26.41 12.48 1.73
N ALA A 96 -25.38 11.68 1.95
CA ALA A 96 -24.50 11.16 0.91
C ALA A 96 -25.28 10.33 -0.13
N ASP A 97 -26.16 9.44 0.34
CA ASP A 97 -27.07 8.64 -0.49
C ASP A 97 -27.99 9.56 -1.31
N SER A 98 -28.63 10.54 -0.66
CA SER A 98 -29.52 11.49 -1.35
C SER A 98 -28.82 12.38 -2.38
N LEU A 99 -27.52 12.62 -2.20
CA LEU A 99 -26.67 13.40 -3.08
C LEU A 99 -25.92 12.54 -4.07
N ASP A 100 -26.12 11.21 -4.09
CA ASP A 100 -25.47 10.29 -5.01
C ASP A 100 -23.94 10.42 -4.94
N PHE A 101 -23.40 10.20 -3.74
CA PHE A 101 -21.98 10.08 -3.46
C PHE A 101 -21.59 8.62 -3.27
N ASP A 102 -20.43 8.24 -3.82
CA ASP A 102 -19.72 7.08 -3.31
C ASP A 102 -19.03 7.42 -1.99
N MET A 103 -19.13 6.53 -1.01
CA MET A 103 -18.50 6.73 0.29
C MET A 103 -17.51 5.63 0.63
N GLY A 104 -16.36 6.06 1.11
CA GLY A 104 -15.36 5.21 1.70
C GLY A 104 -15.10 5.59 3.16
N ILE A 105 -14.80 4.60 4.00
CA ILE A 105 -14.48 4.82 5.41
C ILE A 105 -13.09 4.28 5.72
N HIS A 106 -12.27 5.10 6.38
CA HIS A 106 -10.98 4.66 6.89
C HIS A 106 -11.16 3.64 8.01
N VAL A 107 -10.49 2.50 7.89
CA VAL A 107 -10.44 1.44 8.89
C VAL A 107 -9.51 1.90 10.01
N LEU A 108 -10.09 2.35 11.11
CA LEU A 108 -9.40 2.56 12.38
C LEU A 108 -9.23 1.17 13.04
N PRO A 109 -8.01 0.62 13.15
CA PRO A 109 -7.82 -0.77 13.53
C PRO A 109 -7.60 -0.97 15.03
N GLY A 110 -7.55 0.11 15.82
CA GLY A 110 -7.65 0.07 17.26
C GLY A 110 -9.07 -0.23 17.73
N ASN A 111 -9.22 -1.09 18.74
CA ASN A 111 -10.51 -1.34 19.35
C ASN A 111 -10.37 -1.56 20.86
N PRO A 112 -11.12 -0.81 21.70
CA PRO A 112 -10.97 -0.87 23.16
C PRO A 112 -11.36 -2.25 23.75
N LEU A 113 -12.03 -3.10 22.98
CA LEU A 113 -12.42 -4.46 23.37
C LEU A 113 -11.34 -5.52 23.10
N VAL A 114 -10.23 -5.13 22.47
CA VAL A 114 -9.11 -6.04 22.17
C VAL A 114 -8.27 -6.23 23.43
N LEU A 115 -8.21 -7.47 23.90
CA LEU A 115 -7.38 -7.83 25.04
C LEU A 115 -5.90 -7.91 24.62
N PRO A 116 -4.94 -7.72 25.55
CA PRO A 116 -3.52 -7.91 25.25
C PRO A 116 -3.17 -9.28 24.66
N ALA A 117 -3.97 -10.32 24.95
CA ALA A 117 -3.82 -11.65 24.38
C ALA A 117 -4.33 -11.80 22.94
N GLU A 118 -5.23 -10.90 22.53
CA GLU A 118 -5.82 -10.87 21.19
C GLU A 118 -5.16 -9.81 20.30
N SER A 119 -4.22 -9.04 20.83
CA SER A 119 -3.51 -7.98 20.12
C SER A 119 -2.30 -8.49 19.34
N MET A 120 -1.71 -7.66 18.48
CA MET A 120 -0.41 -7.92 17.88
C MET A 120 0.64 -8.36 18.92
N GLN A 121 1.38 -9.44 18.65
CA GLN A 121 2.37 -10.00 19.59
C GLN A 121 3.81 -9.80 19.11
N LYS A 122 4.74 -9.71 20.07
CA LYS A 122 6.18 -9.71 19.81
C LYS A 122 6.93 -10.66 20.74
N VAL A 123 7.99 -11.28 20.22
CA VAL A 123 8.95 -12.05 21.03
C VAL A 123 9.79 -11.10 21.88
N VAL A 124 9.92 -11.42 23.15
CA VAL A 124 10.71 -10.70 24.17
C VAL A 124 11.56 -11.69 24.95
N TRP A 125 12.67 -11.24 25.53
CA TRP A 125 13.54 -12.11 26.32
C TRP A 125 14.23 -11.35 27.45
N THR A 126 14.72 -12.14 28.41
CA THR A 126 15.71 -11.75 29.42
C THR A 126 16.86 -12.74 29.38
N ASP A 127 18.04 -12.27 29.75
CA ASP A 127 19.21 -13.12 29.85
C ASP A 127 19.97 -12.95 31.17
N THR A 128 20.64 -14.02 31.58
CA THR A 128 21.55 -14.00 32.73
C THR A 128 22.74 -14.92 32.50
N ILE A 129 23.92 -14.53 32.98
CA ILE A 129 25.15 -15.32 32.83
C ILE A 129 25.37 -16.16 34.08
N MET A 130 25.64 -17.45 33.88
CA MET A 130 25.93 -18.38 34.98
C MET A 130 27.13 -19.28 34.65
N LYS A 131 27.87 -19.68 35.69
CA LYS A 131 28.88 -20.75 35.60
C LYS A 131 28.22 -22.13 35.77
N GLY A 132 28.49 -23.02 34.82
CA GLY A 132 28.08 -24.43 34.87
C GLY A 132 28.81 -25.24 35.94
N GLY A 133 28.37 -26.48 36.15
CA GLY A 133 28.86 -27.40 37.16
C GLY A 133 28.16 -27.30 38.53
N LYS A 134 27.44 -26.21 38.80
CA LYS A 134 26.56 -26.07 39.98
C LYS A 134 25.18 -26.67 39.70
N LYS A 135 24.52 -27.17 40.75
CA LYS A 135 23.12 -27.61 40.68
C LYS A 135 22.24 -26.39 40.38
N ILE A 136 21.32 -26.53 39.43
CA ILE A 136 20.28 -25.56 39.09
C ILE A 136 18.97 -26.17 39.60
N GLU A 137 18.36 -25.52 40.57
CA GLU A 137 17.10 -25.93 41.16
C GLU A 137 16.43 -24.67 41.69
N GLY A 138 15.33 -24.25 41.05
CA GLY A 138 14.59 -23.06 41.48
C GLY A 138 15.27 -21.72 41.16
N LEU A 139 16.15 -21.66 40.15
CA LEU A 139 16.74 -20.38 39.75
C LEU A 139 15.66 -19.49 39.11
N GLN A 140 15.23 -18.46 39.83
CA GLN A 140 14.26 -17.49 39.31
C GLN A 140 14.90 -16.61 38.23
N MET A 141 14.35 -16.64 37.02
CA MET A 141 14.73 -15.70 35.97
C MET A 141 13.78 -14.51 35.95
N TRP A 142 14.30 -13.33 35.61
CA TRP A 142 13.46 -12.15 35.41
C TRP A 142 12.41 -12.39 34.33
N GLN A 143 11.20 -11.91 34.58
CA GLN A 143 10.18 -11.85 33.53
C GLN A 143 10.66 -10.87 32.45
N PRO A 144 10.58 -11.24 31.15
CA PRO A 144 10.73 -10.29 30.06
C PRO A 144 9.71 -9.14 30.09
N GLU A 145 9.89 -8.21 29.16
CA GLU A 145 8.96 -7.10 28.93
C GLU A 145 7.51 -7.62 28.83
N SER A 146 6.57 -6.89 29.43
CA SER A 146 5.15 -7.26 29.45
C SER A 146 4.26 -6.05 29.20
N TYR A 147 2.98 -6.25 28.90
CA TYR A 147 2.03 -5.17 28.70
C TYR A 147 1.04 -5.04 29.86
N LYS A 148 0.87 -3.84 30.42
CA LYS A 148 -0.05 -3.59 31.54
C LYS A 148 -0.60 -2.18 31.48
N ASP A 149 -1.92 -2.05 31.66
CA ASP A 149 -2.62 -0.76 31.84
C ASP A 149 -2.24 0.32 30.80
N GLY A 150 -2.23 -0.03 29.52
CA GLY A 150 -1.92 0.92 28.44
C GLY A 150 -0.43 1.10 28.14
N LYS A 151 0.49 0.43 28.87
CA LYS A 151 1.93 0.69 28.78
C LYS A 151 2.77 -0.59 28.77
N MET A 152 3.85 -0.57 28.00
CA MET A 152 4.91 -1.57 28.12
C MET A 152 5.62 -1.43 29.47
N GLN A 153 5.86 -2.56 30.12
CA GLN A 153 6.58 -2.69 31.38
C GLN A 153 7.96 -3.27 31.11
N SER A 154 9.00 -2.63 31.64
CA SER A 154 10.38 -3.11 31.51
C SER A 154 10.56 -4.51 32.10
N ALA A 155 11.54 -5.26 31.60
CA ALA A 155 11.91 -6.56 32.14
C ALA A 155 12.17 -6.50 33.66
N GLY A 156 11.72 -7.54 34.38
CA GLY A 156 11.79 -7.63 35.84
C GLY A 156 10.62 -6.98 36.58
N SER A 157 9.74 -6.24 35.89
CA SER A 157 8.52 -5.70 36.49
C SER A 157 7.51 -6.80 36.83
N GLU A 158 6.74 -6.61 37.90
CA GLU A 158 5.71 -7.57 38.33
C GLU A 158 4.37 -7.38 37.60
N GLY A 159 3.80 -8.49 37.13
CA GLY A 159 2.50 -8.53 36.47
C GLY A 159 2.54 -8.13 35.00
N GLY A 160 1.36 -7.83 34.45
CA GLY A 160 1.18 -7.58 33.02
C GLY A 160 0.96 -8.86 32.22
N TYR A 161 0.52 -8.69 30.97
CA TYR A 161 0.35 -9.78 30.03
C TYR A 161 1.70 -10.18 29.45
N TYR A 162 2.09 -11.44 29.71
CA TYR A 162 3.29 -12.09 29.21
C TYR A 162 3.07 -13.61 29.22
N GLN A 163 3.62 -14.32 28.24
CA GLN A 163 3.60 -15.78 28.19
C GLN A 163 4.98 -16.32 27.81
N ASP A 164 5.47 -17.33 28.55
CA ASP A 164 6.71 -18.04 28.21
C ASP A 164 6.52 -18.88 26.94
N ILE A 165 7.54 -18.88 26.06
CA ILE A 165 7.60 -19.77 24.89
C ILE A 165 8.61 -20.90 25.17
N ALA A 166 9.86 -20.52 25.41
CA ALA A 166 10.97 -21.44 25.62
C ALA A 166 12.14 -20.76 26.33
N ALA A 167 13.01 -21.55 26.95
CA ALA A 167 14.24 -21.05 27.54
C ALA A 167 15.43 -21.92 27.14
N PHE A 168 16.60 -21.29 27.01
CA PHE A 168 17.81 -21.92 26.49
C PHE A 168 19.02 -21.58 27.36
N ALA A 169 19.95 -22.50 27.53
CA ALA A 169 21.30 -22.23 27.96
C ALA A 169 22.22 -22.24 26.72
N ILE A 170 22.83 -21.10 26.43
CA ILE A 170 23.71 -20.89 25.27
C ILE A 170 25.14 -20.72 25.78
N ARG A 171 26.12 -21.43 25.21
CA ARG A 171 27.51 -21.31 25.65
C ARG A 171 28.00 -19.87 25.46
N PHE A 172 28.42 -19.24 26.56
CA PHE A 172 28.82 -17.84 26.56
C PHE A 172 30.27 -17.68 26.07
N LYS A 173 30.44 -16.99 24.93
CA LYS A 173 31.75 -16.67 24.32
C LYS A 173 32.06 -15.16 24.29
N GLY A 174 31.43 -14.37 25.18
CA GLY A 174 31.71 -12.93 25.34
C GLY A 174 30.60 -11.96 24.89
N LYS A 175 29.49 -12.46 24.32
CA LYS A 175 28.33 -11.65 23.90
C LYS A 175 27.01 -12.28 24.34
N THR A 176 26.00 -11.46 24.59
CA THR A 176 24.60 -11.83 24.88
C THR A 176 23.70 -11.41 23.71
N GLY A 177 22.44 -11.87 23.67
CA GLY A 177 21.49 -11.57 22.59
C GLY A 177 21.46 -10.10 22.15
N PRO A 178 21.28 -9.12 23.07
CA PRO A 178 21.30 -7.70 22.74
C PRO A 178 22.58 -7.22 22.02
N ALA A 179 23.75 -7.76 22.40
CA ALA A 179 25.02 -7.40 21.76
C ALA A 179 25.10 -7.94 20.31
N TRP A 180 24.45 -9.07 20.03
CA TRP A 180 24.37 -9.63 18.68
C TRP A 180 23.42 -8.87 17.77
N ARG A 181 22.28 -8.43 18.30
CA ARG A 181 21.31 -7.64 17.53
C ARG A 181 21.92 -6.36 16.98
N ASN A 182 22.87 -5.77 17.69
CA ASN A 182 23.55 -4.53 17.29
C ASN A 182 24.85 -4.79 16.50
N ALA A 183 25.24 -6.04 16.26
CA ALA A 183 26.42 -6.38 15.49
C ALA A 183 26.16 -6.24 13.98
N THR A 184 27.17 -5.88 13.20
CA THR A 184 27.06 -5.86 11.73
C THR A 184 26.97 -7.30 11.18
N ASP A 185 26.33 -7.47 10.02
CA ASP A 185 26.18 -8.79 9.37
C ASP A 185 27.51 -9.55 9.22
N SER A 186 28.61 -8.82 9.00
CA SER A 186 29.96 -9.38 8.89
C SER A 186 30.46 -10.01 10.21
N ALA A 187 30.14 -9.41 11.37
CA ALA A 187 30.52 -9.93 12.68
C ALA A 187 29.62 -11.09 13.15
N ALA A 188 28.33 -11.10 12.76
CA ALA A 188 27.44 -12.24 12.99
C ALA A 188 27.90 -13.48 12.18
N ARG A 189 28.48 -13.27 10.99
CA ARG A 189 28.95 -14.32 10.08
C ARG A 189 30.13 -15.15 10.63
N SER A 190 31.04 -14.54 11.40
CA SER A 190 32.26 -15.23 11.89
C SER A 190 32.10 -15.90 13.26
N GLU A 191 30.96 -15.74 13.93
CA GLU A 191 30.82 -16.12 15.34
C GLU A 191 29.60 -17.03 15.61
N ALA A 192 29.21 -17.85 14.63
CA ALA A 192 28.08 -18.77 14.76
C ALA A 192 28.21 -19.74 15.96
N VAL A 193 27.10 -19.93 16.66
CA VAL A 193 26.97 -20.84 17.81
C VAL A 193 26.48 -22.21 17.30
N PRO A 194 27.27 -23.29 17.46
CA PRO A 194 26.83 -24.61 17.05
C PRO A 194 25.64 -25.07 17.91
N MET A 195 24.72 -25.87 17.35
CA MET A 195 23.53 -26.34 18.10
C MET A 195 23.89 -27.19 19.32
N THR A 196 25.06 -27.81 19.34
CA THR A 196 25.58 -28.52 20.52
C THR A 196 25.87 -27.61 21.72
N ASP A 197 26.02 -26.30 21.48
CA ASP A 197 26.20 -25.26 22.49
C ASP A 197 24.89 -24.55 22.88
N VAL A 198 23.73 -25.06 22.41
CA VAL A 198 22.39 -24.56 22.73
C VAL A 198 21.58 -25.66 23.38
N LEU A 199 21.30 -25.53 24.68
CA LEU A 199 20.62 -26.54 25.47
C LEU A 199 19.24 -26.04 25.94
N PRO A 200 18.14 -26.73 25.65
CA PRO A 200 16.82 -26.35 26.16
C PRO A 200 16.76 -26.40 27.69
N LEU A 201 16.07 -25.45 28.30
CA LEU A 201 15.83 -25.42 29.74
C LEU A 201 14.38 -25.84 30.05
N LYS A 202 14.20 -26.59 31.13
CA LYS A 202 12.88 -26.85 31.70
C LYS A 202 12.53 -25.72 32.67
N MET A 203 11.43 -25.03 32.42
CA MET A 203 10.93 -23.92 33.23
C MET A 203 9.59 -24.27 33.88
N GLU A 204 9.39 -23.88 35.14
CA GLU A 204 8.09 -23.93 35.83
C GLU A 204 7.91 -22.64 36.64
N GLY A 205 6.84 -21.86 36.39
CA GLY A 205 6.58 -20.62 37.12
C GLY A 205 7.70 -19.56 37.02
N GLY A 206 8.46 -19.54 35.93
CA GLY A 206 9.63 -18.65 35.76
C GLY A 206 10.91 -19.13 36.45
N MET A 207 10.89 -20.30 37.08
CA MET A 207 12.08 -20.93 37.67
C MET A 207 12.68 -21.97 36.73
N VAL A 208 14.02 -22.00 36.66
CA VAL A 208 14.76 -23.06 35.96
C VAL A 208 14.78 -24.33 36.82
N MET A 209 14.14 -25.38 36.32
CA MET A 209 14.03 -26.69 36.97
C MET A 209 15.11 -27.67 36.51
N GLY A 210 15.71 -27.42 35.35
CA GLY A 210 16.83 -28.20 34.84
C GLY A 210 17.15 -27.87 33.39
N VAL A 211 18.12 -28.58 32.84
CA VAL A 211 18.59 -28.45 31.46
C VAL A 211 18.46 -29.79 30.74
N MET A 212 17.99 -29.76 29.51
CA MET A 212 17.92 -30.93 28.64
C MET A 212 19.27 -31.12 27.94
N VAL A 213 19.95 -32.23 28.23
CA VAL A 213 21.21 -32.61 27.59
C VAL A 213 20.99 -33.95 26.90
N ASN A 214 21.10 -33.98 25.57
CA ASN A 214 20.82 -35.16 24.76
C ASN A 214 19.43 -35.77 25.05
N GLY A 215 18.42 -34.91 25.27
CA GLY A 215 17.05 -35.33 25.58
C GLY A 215 16.80 -35.78 27.02
N ILE A 216 17.82 -35.75 27.90
CA ILE A 216 17.69 -36.13 29.30
C ILE A 216 17.71 -34.87 30.18
N LEU A 217 16.73 -34.75 31.08
CA LEU A 217 16.69 -33.67 32.06
C LEU A 217 17.81 -33.85 33.09
N GLN A 218 18.71 -32.88 33.15
CA GLN A 218 19.79 -32.78 34.13
C GLN A 218 19.58 -31.58 35.03
N ASN A 219 20.00 -31.69 36.29
CA ASN A 219 19.94 -30.59 37.25
C ASN A 219 21.27 -29.80 37.34
N LYS A 220 22.19 -29.98 36.39
CA LYS A 220 23.48 -29.29 36.32
C LYS A 220 23.83 -28.97 34.88
N LEU A 221 24.22 -27.72 34.61
CA LEU A 221 24.82 -27.39 33.32
C LEU A 221 26.23 -27.97 33.20
N PRO A 222 26.68 -28.36 31.99
CA PRO A 222 28.07 -28.75 31.75
C PRO A 222 29.02 -27.64 32.18
N LYS A 223 30.27 -27.99 32.53
CA LYS A 223 31.29 -26.99 32.89
C LYS A 223 31.47 -25.95 31.76
N GLY A 224 31.61 -24.68 32.16
CA GLY A 224 31.73 -23.54 31.24
C GLY A 224 30.89 -22.36 31.71
N SER A 225 30.93 -21.26 30.97
CA SER A 225 30.03 -20.11 31.16
C SER A 225 28.86 -20.23 30.21
N TRP A 226 27.65 -19.98 30.70
CA TRP A 226 26.40 -20.10 29.95
C TRP A 226 25.58 -18.83 30.08
N CYS A 227 24.97 -18.40 28.99
CA CYS A 227 23.92 -17.40 28.94
C CYS A 227 22.58 -18.13 29.00
N LEU A 228 21.82 -17.97 30.09
CA LEU A 228 20.45 -18.46 30.17
C LEU A 228 19.54 -17.41 29.55
N LEU A 229 18.83 -17.78 28.50
CA LEU A 229 17.96 -16.93 27.71
C LEU A 229 16.52 -17.41 27.91
N ARG A 230 15.69 -16.62 28.60
CA ARG A 230 14.25 -16.88 28.77
C ARG A 230 13.49 -16.08 27.73
N MET A 231 12.77 -16.75 26.86
CA MET A 231 12.04 -16.13 25.75
C MET A 231 10.54 -16.36 25.92
N GLY A 232 9.78 -15.31 25.65
CA GLY A 232 8.33 -15.33 25.68
C GLY A 232 7.76 -14.33 24.69
N HIS A 233 6.47 -14.04 24.81
CA HIS A 233 5.83 -12.97 24.06
C HIS A 233 4.90 -12.12 24.93
N THR A 234 4.64 -10.92 24.43
CA THR A 234 3.69 -9.95 24.97
C THR A 234 3.06 -9.18 23.80
N SER A 235 2.00 -8.41 24.09
CA SER A 235 1.49 -7.39 23.17
C SER A 235 2.59 -6.43 22.72
N THR A 236 2.52 -5.97 21.47
CA THR A 236 3.35 -4.88 20.97
C THR A 236 3.03 -3.54 21.62
N GLY A 237 1.83 -3.41 22.20
CA GLY A 237 1.30 -2.16 22.73
C GLY A 237 0.89 -1.15 21.66
N GLN A 238 0.85 -1.57 20.38
CA GLN A 238 0.48 -0.69 19.28
C GLN A 238 -1.00 -0.28 19.39
N THR A 239 -1.23 1.00 19.21
CA THR A 239 -2.54 1.66 19.17
C THR A 239 -2.47 2.76 18.13
N HIS A 240 -3.60 3.14 17.55
CA HIS A 240 -3.65 4.26 16.62
C HIS A 240 -3.74 5.60 17.35
N ALA A 241 -2.65 6.37 17.31
CA ALA A 241 -2.53 7.66 18.01
C ALA A 241 -3.46 8.76 17.47
N THR A 242 -4.11 8.52 16.34
CA THR A 242 -5.12 9.39 15.73
C THR A 242 -6.54 8.99 16.09
N ASP A 243 -6.75 7.86 16.77
CA ASP A 243 -8.07 7.44 17.20
C ASP A 243 -8.51 8.28 18.40
N GLY A 244 -9.82 8.47 18.52
CA GLY A 244 -10.40 9.09 19.70
C GLY A 244 -10.74 8.06 20.78
N LYS A 245 -11.98 8.04 21.26
CA LYS A 245 -12.51 7.00 22.17
C LYS A 245 -12.55 5.60 21.56
N GLY A 246 -12.42 5.49 20.24
CA GLY A 246 -12.18 4.21 19.55
C GLY A 246 -10.77 3.65 19.76
N MET A 247 -9.85 4.42 20.35
CA MET A 247 -8.48 3.99 20.59
C MET A 247 -8.45 2.72 21.47
N GLY A 248 -7.73 1.73 20.98
CA GLY A 248 -7.46 0.48 21.68
C GLY A 248 -6.31 -0.26 21.02
N LEU A 249 -6.04 -1.47 21.52
CA LEU A 249 -4.98 -2.30 20.97
C LEU A 249 -5.31 -2.77 19.55
N GLU A 250 -4.29 -2.82 18.72
CA GLU A 250 -4.31 -3.47 17.40
C GLU A 250 -4.49 -4.98 17.53
N VAL A 251 -5.38 -5.58 16.73
CA VAL A 251 -5.61 -7.05 16.75
C VAL A 251 -4.42 -7.86 16.25
N ASP A 252 -4.27 -9.10 16.74
CA ASP A 252 -3.32 -10.07 16.22
C ASP A 252 -3.65 -10.40 14.77
N ARG A 253 -2.79 -9.96 13.85
CA ARG A 253 -2.96 -10.12 12.40
C ARG A 253 -2.75 -11.56 11.95
N PHE A 254 -2.23 -12.45 12.80
CA PHE A 254 -2.09 -13.87 12.53
C PHE A 254 -3.32 -14.68 13.01
N SER A 255 -4.28 -14.04 13.68
CA SER A 255 -5.44 -14.71 14.29
C SER A 255 -6.74 -14.37 13.57
N LEU A 256 -7.31 -15.36 12.87
CA LEU A 256 -8.63 -15.25 12.24
C LEU A 256 -9.72 -14.77 13.22
N ALA A 257 -9.68 -15.26 14.45
CA ALA A 257 -10.64 -14.91 15.48
C ALA A 257 -10.52 -13.44 15.91
N ALA A 258 -9.30 -12.93 16.05
CA ALA A 258 -9.07 -11.54 16.40
C ALA A 258 -9.52 -10.60 15.27
N VAL A 259 -9.21 -10.94 14.02
CA VAL A 259 -9.61 -10.18 12.83
C VAL A 259 -11.14 -10.16 12.68
N LYS A 260 -11.81 -11.30 12.86
CA LYS A 260 -13.28 -11.37 12.85
C LYS A 260 -13.88 -10.53 13.97
N LYS A 261 -13.32 -10.59 15.18
CA LYS A 261 -13.77 -9.78 16.33
C LYS A 261 -13.68 -8.28 16.02
N LEU A 262 -12.60 -7.82 15.41
CA LEU A 262 -12.47 -6.43 14.95
C LEU A 262 -13.59 -6.06 13.97
N PHE A 263 -13.82 -6.89 12.95
CA PHE A 263 -14.84 -6.65 11.95
C PHE A 263 -16.25 -6.57 12.55
N ASP A 264 -16.62 -7.58 13.35
CA ASP A 264 -17.95 -7.71 13.95
C ASP A 264 -18.27 -6.62 14.97
N SER A 265 -17.26 -6.06 15.64
CA SER A 265 -17.47 -5.08 16.70
C SER A 265 -17.42 -3.62 16.22
N TRP A 266 -16.93 -3.37 15.01
CA TRP A 266 -16.80 -2.03 14.47
C TRP A 266 -17.48 -1.87 13.11
N TYR A 267 -17.03 -2.63 12.12
CA TYR A 267 -17.39 -2.44 10.71
C TYR A 267 -18.76 -3.02 10.39
N ALA A 268 -19.07 -4.24 10.84
CA ALA A 268 -20.41 -4.79 10.61
C ALA A 268 -21.51 -3.90 11.24
N PRO A 269 -21.41 -3.42 12.50
CA PRO A 269 -22.41 -2.52 13.07
C PRO A 269 -22.51 -1.17 12.35
N LEU A 270 -21.39 -0.65 11.84
CA LEU A 270 -21.32 0.58 11.04
C LEU A 270 -22.05 0.44 9.69
N LEU A 271 -21.82 -0.68 8.99
CA LEU A 271 -22.43 -0.97 7.69
C LEU A 271 -23.93 -1.29 7.82
N ASN A 272 -24.35 -1.90 8.93
CA ASN A 272 -25.77 -2.21 9.21
C ASN A 272 -26.60 -0.99 9.68
N ARG A 273 -26.04 0.23 9.64
CA ARG A 273 -26.77 1.45 10.01
C ARG A 273 -27.74 1.87 8.89
N PRO A 274 -28.77 2.69 9.19
CA PRO A 274 -29.62 3.25 8.16
C PRO A 274 -28.80 3.97 7.07
N HIS A 275 -29.11 3.68 5.80
CA HIS A 275 -28.35 4.17 4.62
C HIS A 275 -26.87 3.74 4.59
N GLY A 276 -26.46 2.73 5.37
CA GLY A 276 -25.09 2.23 5.38
C GLY A 276 -24.61 1.66 4.05
N ASP A 277 -25.53 1.25 3.17
CA ASP A 277 -25.25 0.77 1.81
C ASP A 277 -24.55 1.82 0.91
N VAL A 278 -24.55 3.10 1.29
CA VAL A 278 -23.77 4.16 0.61
C VAL A 278 -22.26 3.96 0.75
N VAL A 279 -21.82 3.18 1.75
CA VAL A 279 -20.42 2.88 2.00
C VAL A 279 -19.97 1.79 1.05
N SER A 280 -19.46 2.20 -0.11
CA SER A 280 -18.93 1.31 -1.14
C SER A 280 -17.53 0.77 -0.80
N TYR A 281 -16.76 1.47 0.07
CA TYR A 281 -15.37 1.09 0.36
C TYR A 281 -14.96 1.16 1.85
N LEU A 282 -14.15 0.20 2.27
CA LEU A 282 -13.34 0.26 3.48
C LEU A 282 -11.87 0.45 3.10
N TYR A 283 -11.25 1.53 3.57
CA TYR A 283 -9.84 1.81 3.30
C TYR A 283 -8.94 1.46 4.46
N ILE A 284 -7.92 0.70 4.17
CA ILE A 284 -7.00 0.09 5.10
C ILE A 284 -5.61 0.67 4.80
N ASP A 285 -5.05 1.50 5.70
CA ASP A 285 -3.70 2.06 5.53
C ASP A 285 -2.62 1.25 6.27
N PRO A 286 -1.88 0.36 5.59
CA PRO A 286 -0.91 -0.52 6.25
C PRO A 286 0.30 0.21 6.84
N ARG A 287 0.53 1.49 6.54
CA ARG A 287 1.66 2.25 7.10
C ARG A 287 1.51 2.52 8.58
N GLU A 288 0.30 2.38 9.12
CA GLU A 288 -0.04 2.88 10.45
C GLU A 288 -0.04 1.79 11.53
N TRP A 289 0.09 0.51 11.17
CA TRP A 289 -0.16 -0.61 12.12
C TRP A 289 1.09 -1.17 12.81
N GLY A 290 2.27 -0.62 12.54
CA GLY A 290 3.53 -1.15 13.08
C GLY A 290 3.85 -2.56 12.56
N SER A 291 4.48 -3.40 13.40
CA SER A 291 4.90 -4.76 13.01
C SER A 291 4.70 -5.75 14.17
N GLN A 292 4.44 -7.01 13.83
CA GLN A 292 4.40 -8.15 14.74
C GLN A 292 5.30 -9.27 14.23
N ASN A 293 5.91 -10.01 15.14
CA ASN A 293 6.76 -11.15 14.80
C ASN A 293 6.39 -12.44 15.55
N TRP A 294 5.26 -12.43 16.26
CA TRP A 294 4.73 -13.60 16.94
C TRP A 294 3.20 -13.59 16.90
N GLY A 295 2.60 -14.73 17.24
CA GLY A 295 1.18 -14.96 17.42
C GLY A 295 0.99 -16.32 18.07
N CYS A 296 -0.20 -16.61 18.62
CA CYS A 296 -0.40 -17.82 19.44
C CYS A 296 -0.16 -19.14 18.68
N GLN A 297 -0.36 -19.15 17.35
CA GLN A 297 -0.17 -20.33 16.47
C GLN A 297 1.04 -20.19 15.54
N PHE A 298 1.93 -19.22 15.80
CA PHE A 298 3.00 -18.88 14.86
C PHE A 298 3.99 -20.04 14.67
N ALA A 299 4.34 -20.77 15.73
CA ALA A 299 5.28 -21.88 15.63
C ALA A 299 4.71 -23.06 14.82
N GLU A 300 3.43 -23.36 14.99
CA GLU A 300 2.71 -24.39 14.24
C GLU A 300 2.59 -24.01 12.76
N GLU A 301 2.15 -22.77 12.47
CA GLU A 301 2.06 -22.23 11.12
C GLU A 301 3.44 -22.23 10.42
N PHE A 302 4.49 -21.81 11.14
CA PHE A 302 5.87 -21.86 10.64
C PHE A 302 6.27 -23.30 10.27
N LYS A 303 6.03 -24.27 11.16
CA LYS A 303 6.41 -25.66 10.93
C LYS A 303 5.70 -26.25 9.71
N VAL A 304 4.41 -25.96 9.54
CA VAL A 304 3.62 -26.39 8.39
C VAL A 304 4.17 -25.79 7.09
N ARG A 305 4.52 -24.50 7.09
CA ARG A 305 4.90 -23.76 5.88
C ARG A 305 6.37 -23.92 5.47
N ARG A 306 7.26 -24.10 6.45
CA ARG A 306 8.72 -24.14 6.26
C ARG A 306 9.30 -25.56 6.39
N GLY A 307 8.53 -26.49 6.96
CA GLY A 307 8.91 -27.91 7.04
C GLY A 307 9.87 -28.27 8.18
N TYR A 308 10.14 -27.36 9.12
CA TYR A 308 10.96 -27.64 10.31
C TYR A 308 10.46 -26.88 11.55
N ASP A 309 10.85 -27.34 12.72
CA ASP A 309 10.46 -26.74 14.00
C ASP A 309 11.25 -25.45 14.27
N LEU A 310 10.54 -24.35 14.53
CA LEU A 310 11.14 -23.06 14.87
C LEU A 310 11.68 -23.02 16.31
N ILE A 311 11.12 -23.80 17.23
CA ILE A 311 11.41 -23.65 18.67
C ILE A 311 12.92 -23.78 18.97
N PRO A 312 13.67 -24.76 18.42
CA PRO A 312 15.12 -24.83 18.62
C PRO A 312 15.89 -23.61 18.10
N TYR A 313 15.32 -22.89 17.13
CA TYR A 313 15.92 -21.72 16.49
C TYR A 313 15.40 -20.39 17.04
N LEU A 314 14.51 -20.39 18.05
CA LEU A 314 13.97 -19.16 18.65
C LEU A 314 15.05 -18.13 19.08
N PRO A 315 16.25 -18.52 19.56
CA PRO A 315 17.32 -17.57 19.85
C PRO A 315 17.75 -16.67 18.68
N VAL A 316 17.48 -17.07 17.43
CA VAL A 316 17.69 -16.23 16.23
C VAL A 316 16.93 -14.91 16.35
N MET A 317 15.74 -14.91 16.95
CA MET A 317 14.92 -13.69 17.13
C MET A 317 15.52 -12.72 18.16
N ALA A 318 16.35 -13.23 19.07
CA ALA A 318 17.18 -12.42 19.97
C ALA A 318 18.52 -11.99 19.32
N GLY A 319 18.76 -12.36 18.07
CA GLY A 319 19.97 -12.04 17.30
C GLY A 319 21.08 -13.10 17.39
N VAL A 320 20.87 -14.25 18.03
CA VAL A 320 21.94 -15.25 18.20
C VAL A 320 22.20 -15.97 16.87
N PRO A 321 23.43 -15.91 16.30
CA PRO A 321 23.74 -16.58 15.02
C PRO A 321 23.90 -18.08 15.22
N LEU A 322 22.86 -18.88 14.96
CA LEU A 322 22.87 -20.33 15.17
C LEU A 322 23.41 -21.11 13.96
N GLU A 323 24.12 -22.21 14.24
CA GLU A 323 24.73 -23.17 13.30
C GLU A 323 25.81 -22.59 12.38
N SER A 324 25.40 -21.73 11.46
CA SER A 324 26.24 -21.09 10.46
C SER A 324 25.58 -19.80 10.02
N ALA A 325 26.35 -18.89 9.40
CA ALA A 325 25.78 -17.66 8.86
C ALA A 325 24.65 -17.91 7.86
N SER A 326 24.85 -18.89 6.95
CA SER A 326 23.86 -19.23 5.93
C SER A 326 22.56 -19.77 6.56
N ARG A 327 22.66 -20.62 7.58
CA ARG A 327 21.47 -21.13 8.27
C ARG A 327 20.76 -20.03 9.06
N TYR A 328 21.50 -19.16 9.74
CA TYR A 328 20.95 -18.02 10.45
C TYR A 328 20.15 -17.08 9.52
N GLU A 329 20.75 -16.70 8.39
CA GLU A 329 20.10 -15.87 7.36
C GLU A 329 18.87 -16.59 6.79
N GLN A 330 18.95 -17.91 6.55
CA GLN A 330 17.80 -18.71 6.10
C GLN A 330 16.65 -18.66 7.11
N VAL A 331 16.91 -18.91 8.39
CA VAL A 331 15.86 -18.86 9.43
C VAL A 331 15.24 -17.46 9.53
N GLN A 332 16.05 -16.40 9.45
CA GLN A 332 15.52 -15.03 9.43
C GLN A 332 14.65 -14.74 8.20
N ASN A 333 15.03 -15.25 7.03
CA ASN A 333 14.21 -15.16 5.82
C ASN A 333 12.89 -15.93 6.00
N ASP A 334 12.94 -17.17 6.47
CA ASP A 334 11.77 -18.02 6.69
C ASP A 334 10.79 -17.40 7.71
N LEU A 335 11.31 -16.74 8.74
CA LEU A 335 10.51 -15.97 9.70
C LEU A 335 9.76 -14.84 9.02
N ARG A 336 10.45 -14.01 8.22
CA ARG A 336 9.83 -12.90 7.48
C ARG A 336 8.78 -13.37 6.48
N LEU A 337 9.12 -14.38 5.68
CA LEU A 337 8.19 -14.98 4.72
C LEU A 337 6.92 -15.54 5.41
N THR A 338 7.08 -16.18 6.56
CA THR A 338 5.94 -16.70 7.33
C THR A 338 5.05 -15.56 7.85
N ILE A 339 5.65 -14.47 8.34
CA ILE A 339 4.91 -13.27 8.77
C ILE A 339 4.11 -12.70 7.59
N GLU A 340 4.74 -12.50 6.43
CA GLU A 340 4.08 -11.95 5.24
C GLU A 340 2.91 -12.80 4.76
N GLU A 341 3.11 -14.11 4.67
CA GLU A 341 2.07 -15.07 4.29
C GLU A 341 0.89 -15.05 5.28
N LEU A 342 1.16 -14.99 6.58
CA LEU A 342 0.12 -14.95 7.61
C LEU A 342 -0.64 -13.62 7.59
N VAL A 343 0.03 -12.48 7.43
CA VAL A 343 -0.67 -11.19 7.27
C VAL A 343 -1.58 -11.22 6.04
N LYS A 344 -1.08 -11.73 4.92
CA LYS A 344 -1.88 -11.85 3.69
C LYS A 344 -3.11 -12.74 3.89
N GLU A 345 -2.92 -13.94 4.41
CA GLU A 345 -3.96 -14.96 4.52
C GLU A 345 -4.93 -14.70 5.68
N LYS A 346 -4.40 -14.46 6.88
CA LYS A 346 -5.20 -14.39 8.10
C LYS A 346 -5.81 -13.01 8.30
N PHE A 347 -5.12 -11.94 7.90
CA PHE A 347 -5.66 -10.59 7.99
C PHE A 347 -6.37 -10.15 6.71
N PHE A 348 -5.63 -9.90 5.63
CA PHE A 348 -6.22 -9.25 4.44
C PHE A 348 -7.32 -10.08 3.80
N GLN A 349 -7.05 -11.35 3.45
CA GLN A 349 -8.07 -12.19 2.82
C GLN A 349 -9.32 -12.38 3.70
N THR A 350 -9.13 -12.49 5.01
CA THR A 350 -10.26 -12.65 5.94
C THR A 350 -11.07 -11.37 6.07
N PHE A 351 -10.41 -10.22 6.22
CA PHE A 351 -11.09 -8.93 6.31
C PHE A 351 -11.83 -8.60 5.00
N THR A 352 -11.19 -8.82 3.84
CA THR A 352 -11.81 -8.66 2.52
C THR A 352 -13.03 -9.55 2.37
N ARG A 353 -12.93 -10.84 2.70
CA ARG A 353 -14.09 -11.75 2.64
C ARG A 353 -15.25 -11.27 3.52
N LEU A 354 -14.97 -10.81 4.74
CA LEU A 354 -16.00 -10.31 5.66
C LEU A 354 -16.67 -9.02 5.13
N ALA A 355 -15.92 -8.15 4.46
CA ALA A 355 -16.45 -6.95 3.81
C ALA A 355 -17.28 -7.29 2.57
N GLU A 356 -16.82 -8.23 1.73
CA GLU A 356 -17.56 -8.72 0.55
C GLU A 356 -18.89 -9.38 0.95
N GLU A 357 -18.93 -10.08 2.09
CA GLU A 357 -20.17 -10.61 2.68
C GLU A 357 -21.17 -9.50 3.08
N GLN A 358 -20.71 -8.26 3.21
CA GLN A 358 -21.52 -7.06 3.40
C GLN A 358 -21.67 -6.22 2.12
N TYR A 359 -21.23 -6.74 0.96
CA TYR A 359 -21.23 -6.04 -0.35
C TYR A 359 -20.35 -4.77 -0.40
N VAL A 360 -19.28 -4.72 0.39
CA VAL A 360 -18.36 -3.57 0.45
C VAL A 360 -16.97 -3.98 -0.02
N GLU A 361 -16.34 -3.13 -0.84
CA GLU A 361 -14.97 -3.36 -1.31
C GLU A 361 -13.94 -2.94 -0.25
N VAL A 362 -12.82 -3.66 -0.17
CA VAL A 362 -11.70 -3.28 0.68
C VAL A 362 -10.56 -2.75 -0.16
N SER A 363 -10.26 -1.45 0.00
CA SER A 363 -9.05 -0.84 -0.54
C SER A 363 -7.94 -0.96 0.49
N CYS A 364 -6.98 -1.87 0.25
CA CYS A 364 -5.79 -2.02 1.08
C CYS A 364 -4.53 -1.39 0.46
N GLU A 365 -4.73 -0.62 -0.61
CA GLU A 365 -3.64 -0.10 -1.40
C GLU A 365 -3.03 1.12 -0.72
N PRO A 366 -1.70 1.25 -0.66
CA PRO A 366 -1.11 2.48 -0.16
C PRO A 366 -1.39 3.60 -1.16
N ILE A 367 -2.45 4.37 -0.91
CA ILE A 367 -2.74 5.59 -1.65
C ILE A 367 -1.61 6.57 -1.29
N PRO A 368 -0.85 7.09 -2.27
CA PRO A 368 0.15 8.12 -2.02
C PRO A 368 -0.52 9.30 -1.31
N ARG A 369 0.01 9.68 -0.15
CA ARG A 369 -0.50 10.81 0.67
C ARG A 369 0.37 12.05 0.56
N THR A 370 1.24 12.09 -0.43
CA THR A 370 2.20 13.16 -0.67
C THR A 370 2.24 13.46 -2.15
N ASP A 371 2.52 14.70 -2.51
CA ASP A 371 2.78 15.07 -3.90
C ASP A 371 4.18 14.64 -4.37
N HIS A 372 4.84 13.71 -3.66
CA HIS A 372 6.21 13.28 -3.98
C HIS A 372 6.19 12.39 -5.24
N PRO A 373 6.92 12.76 -6.32
CA PRO A 373 6.85 12.06 -7.60
C PRO A 373 7.20 10.57 -7.53
N ASP A 374 8.14 10.18 -6.67
CA ASP A 374 8.54 8.76 -6.57
C ASP A 374 7.43 7.89 -5.94
N ASP A 375 6.64 8.42 -5.00
CA ASP A 375 5.53 7.69 -4.37
C ASP A 375 4.39 7.49 -5.38
N MET A 376 4.07 8.57 -6.10
CA MET A 376 3.08 8.56 -7.19
C MET A 376 3.48 7.58 -8.29
N PHE A 377 4.76 7.58 -8.69
CA PHE A 377 5.26 6.70 -9.73
C PHE A 377 5.22 5.22 -9.35
N ARG A 378 5.49 4.89 -8.08
CA ARG A 378 5.37 3.53 -7.54
C ARG A 378 3.90 3.05 -7.57
N ALA A 379 2.96 3.92 -7.19
CA ALA A 379 1.53 3.61 -7.26
C ALA A 379 1.07 3.37 -8.70
N VAL A 380 1.48 4.22 -9.65
CA VAL A 380 1.20 4.03 -11.09
C VAL A 380 1.76 2.71 -11.60
N SER A 381 3.04 2.43 -11.33
CA SER A 381 3.68 1.19 -11.77
C SER A 381 2.94 -0.04 -11.23
N ARG A 382 2.58 -0.04 -9.94
CA ARG A 382 1.81 -1.12 -9.31
C ARG A 382 0.46 -1.31 -10.01
N ALA A 383 -0.27 -0.23 -10.22
CA ALA A 383 -1.58 -0.31 -10.83
C ALA A 383 -1.52 -0.86 -12.26
N HIS A 384 -0.48 -0.50 -13.02
CA HIS A 384 -0.25 -1.05 -14.35
C HIS A 384 0.05 -2.56 -14.32
N ILE A 385 0.94 -3.02 -13.44
CA ILE A 385 1.36 -4.44 -13.38
C ILE A 385 0.25 -5.38 -12.89
N TYR A 386 -0.75 -4.87 -12.15
CA TYR A 386 -1.88 -5.65 -11.62
C TYR A 386 -3.25 -5.29 -12.23
N ASN A 387 -3.29 -4.42 -13.23
CA ASN A 387 -4.53 -3.96 -13.90
C ASN A 387 -5.54 -3.30 -12.96
N GLU A 388 -5.05 -2.45 -12.08
CA GLU A 388 -5.88 -1.65 -11.19
C GLU A 388 -6.21 -0.33 -11.89
N ASN A 389 -7.51 -0.06 -12.05
CA ASN A 389 -8.00 1.17 -12.65
C ASN A 389 -9.33 1.51 -11.99
N PRO A 390 -9.47 2.69 -11.35
CA PRO A 390 -8.57 3.85 -11.42
C PRO A 390 -7.31 3.75 -10.54
N VAL A 391 -6.27 4.51 -10.90
CA VAL A 391 -5.07 4.77 -10.10
C VAL A 391 -5.31 5.98 -9.19
N GLN A 392 -5.45 5.74 -7.89
CA GLN A 392 -5.82 6.75 -6.90
C GLN A 392 -4.61 7.44 -6.26
N ALA A 393 -4.71 8.74 -5.98
CA ALA A 393 -3.73 9.45 -5.15
C ALA A 393 -4.31 10.65 -4.41
N VAL A 394 -3.81 10.88 -3.19
CA VAL A 394 -4.08 12.12 -2.46
C VAL A 394 -3.15 13.20 -2.96
N VAL A 395 -3.73 14.33 -3.36
CA VAL A 395 -2.97 15.44 -3.94
C VAL A 395 -3.18 16.73 -3.17
N CYS A 396 -2.23 17.65 -3.35
CA CYS A 396 -2.21 18.98 -2.75
C CYS A 396 -2.17 18.93 -1.22
N THR A 397 -1.31 18.07 -0.68
CA THR A 397 -1.11 17.88 0.77
C THR A 397 -0.06 18.89 1.31
N GLY A 398 -0.29 19.48 2.49
CA GLY A 398 0.70 20.37 3.15
C GLY A 398 0.70 21.84 2.68
N ASN A 399 1.89 22.44 2.50
CA ASN A 399 2.10 23.88 2.19
C ASN A 399 1.56 24.35 0.83
N TYR A 400 1.19 23.42 -0.05
CA TYR A 400 0.49 23.67 -1.31
C TYR A 400 -1.03 23.46 -1.21
N GLY A 401 -1.54 23.17 -0.01
CA GLY A 401 -2.96 22.98 0.26
C GLY A 401 -3.78 24.28 0.23
N ALA A 402 -5.10 24.12 0.36
CA ALA A 402 -6.12 25.15 0.18
C ALA A 402 -5.96 26.45 1.00
N ARG A 403 -5.07 26.50 2.00
CA ARG A 403 -4.74 27.74 2.72
C ARG A 403 -3.94 28.73 1.87
N ASN A 404 -3.09 28.25 0.95
CA ASN A 404 -2.18 29.08 0.15
C ASN A 404 -2.22 28.82 -1.37
N GLY A 405 -2.83 27.72 -1.83
CA GLY A 405 -2.93 27.39 -3.27
C GLY A 405 -4.33 27.64 -3.84
N THR A 406 -4.42 28.40 -4.94
CA THR A 406 -5.62 28.45 -5.79
C THR A 406 -5.60 27.30 -6.80
N PRO A 407 -6.76 26.83 -7.32
CA PRO A 407 -6.80 25.83 -8.38
C PRO A 407 -5.86 26.10 -9.56
N ALA A 408 -5.71 27.37 -9.94
CA ALA A 408 -4.78 27.78 -10.98
C ALA A 408 -3.30 27.53 -10.65
N LEU A 409 -2.88 27.76 -9.40
CA LEU A 409 -1.51 27.46 -8.94
C LEU A 409 -1.24 25.94 -8.84
N LEU A 410 -2.29 25.15 -8.64
CA LEU A 410 -2.19 23.70 -8.51
C LEU A 410 -2.15 22.98 -9.86
N LYS A 411 -2.72 23.58 -10.91
CA LYS A 411 -2.83 22.97 -12.24
C LYS A 411 -1.51 22.39 -12.78
N PRO A 412 -0.34 23.09 -12.73
CA PRO A 412 0.90 22.53 -13.26
C PRO A 412 1.34 21.23 -12.57
N LEU A 413 1.14 21.15 -11.25
CA LEU A 413 1.45 19.96 -10.45
C LEU A 413 0.48 18.81 -10.77
N ILE A 414 -0.82 19.11 -10.79
CA ILE A 414 -1.86 18.14 -11.17
C ILE A 414 -1.59 17.55 -12.55
N ASP A 415 -1.24 18.38 -13.53
CA ASP A 415 -0.96 17.95 -14.89
C ASP A 415 0.24 16.99 -14.96
N ARG A 416 1.27 17.21 -14.12
CA ARG A 416 2.39 16.26 -13.99
C ARG A 416 1.93 14.91 -13.47
N HIS A 417 1.06 14.90 -12.46
CA HIS A 417 0.53 13.65 -11.89
C HIS A 417 -0.38 12.91 -12.89
N LEU A 418 -1.20 13.62 -13.66
CA LEU A 418 -2.00 13.07 -14.76
C LEU A 418 -1.09 12.47 -15.86
N ALA A 419 -0.04 13.19 -16.28
CA ALA A 419 0.93 12.70 -17.27
C ALA A 419 1.80 11.55 -16.75
N LEU A 420 1.95 11.44 -15.42
CA LEU A 420 2.63 10.30 -14.80
C LEU A 420 1.79 9.02 -14.92
N GLY A 421 0.47 9.14 -14.78
CA GLY A 421 -0.48 8.03 -14.90
C GLY A 421 -1.59 8.00 -13.84
N ILE A 422 -1.58 8.93 -12.88
CA ILE A 422 -2.69 9.05 -11.91
C ILE A 422 -3.95 9.46 -12.65
N ASN A 423 -5.06 8.80 -12.38
CA ASN A 423 -6.33 9.08 -13.04
C ASN A 423 -7.53 9.08 -12.07
N ARG A 424 -7.28 9.13 -10.76
CA ARG A 424 -8.25 9.50 -9.71
C ARG A 424 -7.58 10.29 -8.59
N PHE A 425 -7.84 11.59 -8.55
CA PHE A 425 -7.44 12.43 -7.44
C PHE A 425 -8.40 12.37 -6.25
N ILE A 426 -7.80 12.36 -5.06
CA ILE A 426 -8.44 12.56 -3.78
C ILE A 426 -7.90 13.85 -3.19
N PHE A 427 -8.73 14.89 -3.07
CA PHE A 427 -8.32 16.18 -2.53
C PHE A 427 -8.56 16.26 -1.02
N GLN A 428 -7.90 17.20 -0.34
CA GLN A 428 -8.36 17.65 0.98
C GLN A 428 -9.65 18.47 0.82
N HIS A 429 -10.63 18.26 1.71
CA HIS A 429 -11.96 18.89 1.59
C HIS A 429 -11.94 20.42 1.51
N ASP A 430 -10.91 21.10 2.03
CA ASP A 430 -10.83 22.56 2.00
C ASP A 430 -10.79 23.15 0.56
N ILE A 431 -10.40 22.38 -0.46
CA ILE A 431 -10.34 22.88 -1.85
C ILE A 431 -11.72 23.32 -2.36
N VAL A 432 -12.81 22.75 -1.83
CA VAL A 432 -14.18 23.03 -2.26
C VAL A 432 -14.64 24.45 -1.94
N ARG A 433 -13.91 25.16 -1.07
CA ARG A 433 -14.24 26.52 -0.64
C ARG A 433 -13.78 27.59 -1.63
N HIS A 434 -12.95 27.24 -2.61
CA HIS A 434 -12.44 28.19 -3.59
C HIS A 434 -13.48 28.51 -4.67
N PRO A 435 -13.65 29.77 -5.10
CA PRO A 435 -14.59 30.14 -6.15
C PRO A 435 -14.36 29.40 -7.48
N GLU A 436 -13.10 29.08 -7.78
CA GLU A 436 -12.67 28.38 -8.99
C GLU A 436 -12.86 26.85 -8.93
N ALA A 437 -13.25 26.30 -7.77
CA ALA A 437 -13.26 24.87 -7.52
C ALA A 437 -14.12 24.11 -8.54
N ARG A 438 -15.30 24.63 -8.90
CA ARG A 438 -16.19 23.95 -9.86
C ARG A 438 -15.53 23.74 -11.22
N GLY A 439 -14.99 24.81 -11.82
CA GLY A 439 -14.31 24.71 -13.11
C GLY A 439 -13.08 23.80 -13.06
N PHE A 440 -12.37 23.81 -11.94
CA PHE A 440 -11.26 22.90 -11.70
C PHE A 440 -11.68 21.44 -11.62
N MET A 441 -12.73 21.10 -10.88
CA MET A 441 -13.21 19.72 -10.80
C MET A 441 -13.82 19.24 -12.13
N ASP A 442 -14.47 20.11 -12.90
CA ASP A 442 -14.94 19.76 -14.25
C ASP A 442 -13.73 19.42 -15.16
N TYR A 443 -12.64 20.18 -15.07
CA TYR A 443 -11.36 19.88 -15.75
C TYR A 443 -10.80 18.51 -15.32
N ILE A 444 -10.70 18.26 -14.00
CA ILE A 444 -10.20 17.00 -13.45
C ILE A 444 -11.05 15.81 -13.90
N THR A 445 -12.37 15.94 -13.82
CA THR A 445 -13.33 14.89 -14.21
C THR A 445 -13.14 14.51 -15.68
N MET A 446 -13.00 15.50 -16.57
CA MET A 446 -12.73 15.23 -17.97
C MET A 446 -11.38 14.52 -18.18
N CYS A 447 -10.34 14.94 -17.45
CA CYS A 447 -9.03 14.30 -17.54
C CYS A 447 -9.07 12.84 -17.06
N HIS A 448 -9.70 12.59 -15.91
CA HIS A 448 -9.93 11.23 -15.40
C HIS A 448 -10.70 10.38 -16.40
N TYR A 449 -11.80 10.89 -16.97
CA TYR A 449 -12.63 10.17 -17.94
C TYR A 449 -11.81 9.63 -19.13
N TYR A 450 -10.90 10.45 -19.69
CA TYR A 450 -10.06 10.00 -20.80
C TYR A 450 -8.90 9.10 -20.35
N LEU A 451 -8.30 9.38 -19.19
CA LEU A 451 -7.13 8.65 -18.70
C LEU A 451 -7.48 7.32 -18.00
N GLN A 452 -8.75 7.09 -17.68
CA GLN A 452 -9.25 5.80 -17.20
C GLN A 452 -9.66 4.86 -18.35
N GLN A 453 -9.78 5.35 -19.59
CA GLN A 453 -10.16 4.50 -20.72
C GLN A 453 -9.03 3.55 -21.13
N GLY A 454 -9.42 2.34 -21.55
CA GLY A 454 -8.50 1.33 -22.09
C GLY A 454 -7.36 1.03 -21.12
N ARG A 455 -6.16 0.81 -21.65
CA ARG A 455 -4.96 0.48 -20.88
C ARG A 455 -3.84 1.49 -21.11
N PRO A 456 -2.93 1.69 -20.15
CA PRO A 456 -1.76 2.53 -20.36
C PRO A 456 -0.79 1.91 -21.38
N VAL A 457 -0.11 2.75 -22.15
CA VAL A 457 0.93 2.32 -23.09
C VAL A 457 2.30 2.61 -22.50
N VAL A 458 2.99 1.55 -22.09
CA VAL A 458 4.30 1.60 -21.44
C VAL A 458 5.19 0.53 -22.06
N ASP A 459 6.29 0.91 -22.70
CA ASP A 459 7.12 -0.05 -23.45
C ASP A 459 8.16 -0.77 -22.59
N ILE A 460 8.54 -0.21 -21.43
CA ILE A 460 9.71 -0.62 -20.67
C ILE A 460 9.29 -1.07 -19.28
N ALA A 461 9.60 -2.32 -18.92
CA ALA A 461 9.57 -2.78 -17.53
C ALA A 461 10.97 -2.65 -16.94
N VAL A 462 11.09 -2.15 -15.71
CA VAL A 462 12.36 -2.05 -14.98
C VAL A 462 12.26 -2.89 -13.72
N PHE A 463 13.04 -3.97 -13.66
CA PHE A 463 13.06 -4.84 -12.50
C PHE A 463 13.82 -4.20 -11.34
N HIS A 464 13.11 -4.02 -10.23
CA HIS A 464 13.65 -3.54 -8.98
C HIS A 464 13.45 -4.62 -7.90
N PRO A 465 14.49 -5.42 -7.57
CA PRO A 465 14.34 -6.54 -6.64
C PRO A 465 14.21 -6.12 -5.17
N SER A 466 14.48 -4.85 -4.85
CA SER A 466 14.51 -4.41 -3.48
C SER A 466 13.11 -4.17 -2.94
N GLU A 467 12.80 -4.88 -1.86
CA GLU A 467 11.65 -4.61 -0.99
C GLU A 467 11.94 -3.47 -0.01
N ASN A 468 13.15 -2.89 -0.01
CA ASN A 468 13.47 -1.74 0.83
C ASN A 468 12.76 -0.48 0.30
N PRO A 469 11.79 0.08 1.04
CA PRO A 469 11.06 1.27 0.62
C PRO A 469 11.95 2.49 0.42
N GLU A 470 13.09 2.56 1.12
CA GLU A 470 14.04 3.67 1.07
C GLU A 470 14.97 3.60 -0.15
N GLN A 471 15.05 2.45 -0.83
CA GLN A 471 15.90 2.33 -2.00
C GLN A 471 15.31 3.12 -3.16
N LYS A 472 15.99 4.22 -3.50
CA LYS A 472 15.58 5.09 -4.60
C LYS A 472 15.78 4.39 -5.94
N ASN A 473 14.77 4.45 -6.80
CA ASN A 473 14.93 4.10 -8.20
C ASN A 473 15.75 5.19 -8.90
N SER A 474 16.93 4.84 -9.39
CA SER A 474 17.83 5.76 -10.10
C SER A 474 17.59 5.79 -11.60
N TYR A 475 16.85 4.83 -12.16
CA TYR A 475 16.58 4.79 -13.59
C TYR A 475 15.57 5.86 -13.99
N ARG A 476 15.80 6.49 -15.14
CA ARG A 476 14.87 7.42 -15.78
C ARG A 476 14.85 7.09 -17.27
N ALA A 477 13.67 6.79 -17.81
CA ALA A 477 13.54 6.51 -19.24
C ALA A 477 13.94 7.75 -20.07
N PRO A 478 14.52 7.56 -21.28
CA PRO A 478 14.75 8.64 -22.21
C PRO A 478 13.44 9.32 -22.63
N ARG A 479 13.54 10.56 -23.11
CA ARG A 479 12.37 11.34 -23.53
C ARG A 479 11.59 10.63 -24.63
N GLY A 480 10.26 10.64 -24.51
CA GLY A 480 9.37 9.98 -25.44
C GLY A 480 9.13 8.50 -25.14
N TYR A 481 9.57 7.99 -23.98
CA TYR A 481 9.25 6.64 -23.50
C TYR A 481 8.66 6.70 -22.09
N LYS A 482 7.78 5.76 -21.77
CA LYS A 482 7.32 5.49 -20.40
C LYS A 482 7.86 4.15 -19.93
N TYR A 483 7.99 4.00 -18.62
CA TYR A 483 8.43 2.76 -17.98
C TYR A 483 7.66 2.53 -16.69
N ASP A 484 7.55 1.27 -16.28
CA ASP A 484 7.03 0.85 -14.98
C ASP A 484 8.11 0.12 -14.18
N LEU A 485 8.01 0.18 -12.85
CA LEU A 485 8.77 -0.69 -11.95
C LEU A 485 8.07 -2.02 -11.77
N ILE A 486 8.81 -3.12 -11.89
CA ILE A 486 8.31 -4.47 -11.60
C ILE A 486 9.06 -5.05 -10.39
N ASN A 487 8.31 -5.64 -9.46
CA ASN A 487 8.85 -6.31 -8.27
C ASN A 487 9.11 -7.80 -8.54
N LYS A 488 9.61 -8.52 -7.53
CA LYS A 488 9.85 -9.97 -7.59
C LYS A 488 8.58 -10.75 -7.96
N ASP A 489 7.46 -10.46 -7.30
CA ASP A 489 6.19 -11.17 -7.52
C ASP A 489 5.70 -11.07 -8.97
N ALA A 490 5.66 -9.85 -9.52
CA ALA A 490 5.25 -9.63 -10.90
C ALA A 490 6.18 -10.32 -11.90
N LEU A 491 7.51 -10.24 -11.70
CA LEU A 491 8.48 -10.90 -12.57
C LEU A 491 8.28 -12.42 -12.62
N LEU A 492 8.09 -13.06 -11.46
CA LEU A 492 7.91 -14.51 -11.39
C LEU A 492 6.57 -14.97 -11.97
N LYS A 493 5.53 -14.13 -11.91
CA LYS A 493 4.22 -14.41 -12.49
C LYS A 493 4.12 -14.09 -13.99
N TRP A 494 5.15 -13.51 -14.61
CA TRP A 494 5.16 -13.26 -16.04
C TRP A 494 5.06 -14.58 -16.80
N ASN A 495 3.95 -14.82 -17.51
CA ASN A 495 3.70 -16.09 -18.19
C ASN A 495 3.19 -15.90 -19.62
N PHE A 496 3.26 -16.95 -20.43
CA PHE A 496 2.98 -16.94 -21.88
C PHE A 496 1.71 -17.69 -22.28
N GLU A 497 0.95 -18.19 -21.31
CA GLU A 497 -0.19 -19.10 -21.54
C GLU A 497 -1.27 -18.50 -22.46
N TYR A 498 -1.41 -17.17 -22.49
CA TYR A 498 -2.43 -16.45 -23.26
C TYR A 498 -1.85 -15.39 -24.23
N SER A 499 -0.53 -15.35 -24.42
CA SER A 499 0.12 -14.32 -25.26
C SER A 499 1.49 -14.74 -25.75
N PRO A 500 1.79 -14.63 -27.06
CA PRO A 500 3.12 -14.90 -27.60
C PRO A 500 4.18 -13.89 -27.17
N LYS A 501 3.81 -12.82 -26.46
CA LYS A 501 4.74 -11.85 -25.85
C LYS A 501 4.85 -11.99 -24.33
N GLY A 502 4.13 -12.95 -23.75
CA GLY A 502 3.96 -13.07 -22.31
C GLY A 502 3.15 -11.90 -21.74
N LYS A 503 2.56 -12.09 -20.56
CA LYS A 503 1.86 -11.04 -19.85
C LYS A 503 2.17 -11.09 -18.36
N LEU A 504 2.29 -9.92 -17.77
CA LEU A 504 2.20 -9.75 -16.32
C LEU A 504 0.76 -9.99 -15.84
N PRO A 505 0.52 -10.21 -14.53
CA PRO A 505 -0.81 -10.43 -13.97
C PRO A 505 -1.86 -9.42 -14.45
N GLY A 506 -1.47 -8.16 -14.63
CA GLY A 506 -2.30 -7.07 -15.10
C GLY A 506 -2.45 -6.96 -16.63
N ASN A 507 -2.06 -7.97 -17.40
CA ASN A 507 -2.23 -7.98 -18.87
C ASN A 507 -1.53 -6.81 -19.59
N GLN A 508 -0.55 -6.16 -18.94
CA GLN A 508 0.26 -5.07 -19.48
C GLN A 508 1.33 -5.61 -20.43
N ASP A 509 1.49 -4.95 -21.59
CA ASP A 509 2.46 -5.35 -22.61
C ASP A 509 3.72 -4.50 -22.51
N TYR A 510 4.85 -5.14 -22.19
CA TYR A 510 6.17 -4.52 -22.26
C TYR A 510 6.95 -5.09 -23.43
N ARG A 511 7.81 -4.26 -24.03
CA ARG A 511 8.69 -4.66 -25.14
C ARG A 511 10.11 -4.95 -24.68
N ILE A 512 10.55 -4.31 -23.58
CA ILE A 512 11.87 -4.48 -22.98
C ILE A 512 11.72 -4.70 -21.48
N LEU A 513 12.53 -5.61 -20.95
CA LEU A 513 12.81 -5.73 -19.53
C LEU A 513 14.23 -5.22 -19.25
N LEU A 514 14.35 -4.21 -18.40
CA LEU A 514 15.62 -3.68 -17.93
C LEU A 514 15.88 -4.20 -16.51
N VAL A 515 17.02 -4.84 -16.31
CA VAL A 515 17.49 -5.31 -15.00
C VAL A 515 18.58 -4.37 -14.54
N SER A 516 18.24 -3.47 -13.60
CA SER A 516 19.15 -2.39 -13.18
C SER A 516 20.20 -2.81 -12.16
N GLN A 517 20.09 -4.02 -11.62
CA GLN A 517 20.98 -4.55 -10.57
C GLN A 517 22.05 -5.48 -11.16
N PRO A 518 23.25 -5.55 -10.56
CA PRO A 518 24.29 -6.46 -11.02
C PRO A 518 23.88 -7.91 -10.83
N ASP A 519 24.30 -8.80 -11.73
CA ASP A 519 23.97 -10.23 -11.69
C ASP A 519 24.38 -10.92 -10.37
N SER A 520 25.44 -10.43 -9.71
CA SER A 520 25.88 -10.93 -8.40
C SER A 520 24.85 -10.72 -7.27
N SER A 521 23.88 -9.83 -7.46
CA SER A 521 22.83 -9.53 -6.47
C SER A 521 21.51 -10.28 -6.68
N LEU A 522 21.39 -11.02 -7.79
CA LEU A 522 20.15 -11.73 -8.15
C LEU A 522 20.12 -13.15 -7.58
N SER A 523 18.96 -13.59 -7.09
CA SER A 523 18.77 -14.97 -6.63
C SER A 523 18.71 -15.96 -7.80
N ALA A 524 18.98 -17.24 -7.53
CA ALA A 524 18.93 -18.30 -8.55
C ALA A 524 17.56 -18.42 -9.22
N GLU A 525 16.48 -18.23 -8.46
CA GLU A 525 15.10 -18.21 -8.95
C GLU A 525 14.88 -17.09 -9.97
N ILE A 526 15.37 -15.88 -9.66
CA ILE A 526 15.25 -14.73 -10.57
C ILE A 526 16.09 -14.94 -11.83
N LYS A 527 17.31 -15.47 -11.69
CA LYS A 527 18.15 -15.80 -12.85
C LYS A 527 17.48 -16.81 -13.77
N ALA A 528 16.92 -17.88 -13.21
CA ALA A 528 16.17 -18.88 -13.96
C ALA A 528 14.99 -18.25 -14.72
N LYS A 529 14.23 -17.36 -14.05
CA LYS A 529 13.12 -16.66 -14.70
C LYS A 529 13.57 -15.72 -15.81
N LEU A 530 14.70 -15.02 -15.65
CA LEU A 530 15.24 -14.15 -16.69
C LEU A 530 15.67 -14.96 -17.92
N GLU A 531 16.29 -16.13 -17.74
CA GLU A 531 16.65 -17.00 -18.86
C GLU A 531 15.40 -17.56 -19.57
N GLU A 532 14.38 -17.99 -18.83
CA GLU A 532 13.08 -18.40 -19.41
C GLU A 532 12.49 -17.27 -20.28
N LEU A 533 12.48 -16.03 -19.77
CA LEU A 533 11.99 -14.88 -20.53
C LEU A 533 12.84 -14.59 -21.78
N ARG A 534 14.16 -14.79 -21.73
CA ARG A 534 15.04 -14.65 -22.91
C ARG A 534 14.73 -15.70 -23.97
N GLU A 535 14.54 -16.96 -23.56
CA GLU A 535 14.21 -18.08 -24.46
C GLU A 535 12.87 -17.85 -25.17
N GLU A 536 11.89 -17.27 -24.48
CA GLU A 536 10.59 -16.87 -25.03
C GLU A 536 10.65 -15.56 -25.86
N GLY A 537 11.84 -14.97 -26.04
CA GLY A 537 12.08 -13.84 -26.94
C GLY A 537 11.88 -12.46 -26.35
N ILE A 538 11.79 -12.32 -25.02
CA ILE A 538 11.79 -11.01 -24.36
C ILE A 538 13.17 -10.37 -24.47
N VAL A 539 13.21 -9.10 -24.89
CA VAL A 539 14.45 -8.32 -24.93
C VAL A 539 14.81 -7.90 -23.51
N ILE A 540 15.84 -8.53 -22.94
CA ILE A 540 16.35 -8.19 -21.61
C ILE A 540 17.68 -7.43 -21.70
N ILE A 541 17.72 -6.25 -21.08
CA ILE A 541 18.91 -5.42 -20.88
C ILE A 541 19.35 -5.54 -19.43
N ASP A 542 20.41 -6.30 -19.19
CA ASP A 542 20.97 -6.64 -17.88
C ASP A 542 22.21 -5.82 -17.52
N LYS A 543 22.28 -4.61 -18.07
CA LYS A 543 23.36 -3.64 -17.82
C LYS A 543 22.79 -2.23 -17.71
N PRO A 544 23.48 -1.31 -17.02
CA PRO A 544 23.10 0.08 -16.98
C PRO A 544 22.87 0.64 -18.40
N TYR A 545 21.66 1.14 -18.66
CA TYR A 545 21.28 1.66 -19.96
C TYR A 545 21.27 3.20 -19.94
N GLN A 546 22.16 3.81 -20.73
CA GLN A 546 22.36 5.27 -20.76
C GLN A 546 22.14 5.89 -22.15
N ALA A 547 21.71 5.09 -23.15
CA ALA A 547 21.48 5.60 -24.49
C ALA A 547 20.23 6.50 -24.54
N LYS A 548 20.21 7.44 -25.50
CA LYS A 548 19.13 8.43 -25.64
C LYS A 548 17.80 7.89 -26.20
N ASN A 549 17.78 6.65 -26.69
CA ASN A 549 16.60 5.99 -27.25
C ASN A 549 16.77 4.46 -27.22
N PHE A 550 15.75 3.72 -27.66
CA PHE A 550 15.74 2.26 -27.76
C PHE A 550 15.66 1.76 -29.22
N SER A 551 16.00 2.60 -30.20
CA SER A 551 15.86 2.25 -31.62
C SER A 551 16.75 1.06 -32.03
N GLN A 552 17.88 0.83 -31.35
CA GLN A 552 18.72 -0.37 -31.56
C GLN A 552 18.00 -1.69 -31.22
N TYR A 553 16.93 -1.63 -30.42
CA TYR A 553 16.05 -2.75 -30.10
C TYR A 553 14.72 -2.68 -30.86
N GLY A 554 14.63 -1.84 -31.90
CA GLY A 554 13.42 -1.69 -32.72
C GLY A 554 12.29 -0.91 -32.05
N ILE A 555 12.57 -0.14 -31.00
CA ILE A 555 11.57 0.67 -30.31
C ILE A 555 11.86 2.15 -30.52
N ASP A 556 11.00 2.77 -31.32
CA ASP A 556 10.97 4.21 -31.49
C ASP A 556 10.28 4.92 -30.33
N PRO A 557 10.57 6.22 -30.09
CA PRO A 557 9.83 7.01 -29.10
C PRO A 557 8.33 6.97 -29.38
N ASP A 558 7.53 6.82 -28.33
CA ASP A 558 6.08 6.82 -28.41
C ASP A 558 5.51 8.17 -28.84
N VAL A 559 6.12 9.24 -28.34
CA VAL A 559 5.88 10.61 -28.80
C VAL A 559 7.17 11.41 -28.79
N ILE A 560 7.34 12.29 -29.77
CA ILE A 560 8.42 13.27 -29.82
C ILE A 560 7.83 14.64 -29.49
N LEU A 561 8.33 15.24 -28.41
CA LEU A 561 7.89 16.54 -27.88
C LEU A 561 9.09 17.46 -27.61
N PRO A 562 8.92 18.80 -27.68
CA PRO A 562 9.89 19.77 -27.19
C PRO A 562 10.21 19.61 -25.70
N GLU A 563 11.35 20.15 -25.25
CA GLU A 563 11.73 20.12 -23.81
C GLU A 563 10.66 20.72 -22.89
N ASN A 564 10.67 20.34 -21.62
CA ASN A 564 9.70 20.78 -20.60
C ASN A 564 8.23 20.47 -20.97
N MET A 565 8.00 19.35 -21.65
CA MET A 565 6.69 18.74 -21.86
C MET A 565 6.75 17.27 -21.45
N ASP A 566 5.61 16.77 -21.00
CA ASP A 566 5.40 15.35 -20.69
C ASP A 566 4.05 14.90 -21.26
N TYR A 567 3.77 13.61 -21.17
CA TYR A 567 2.56 13.02 -21.71
C TYR A 567 2.08 11.79 -20.94
N ALA A 568 0.82 11.42 -21.09
CA ALA A 568 0.32 10.06 -20.84
C ALA A 568 -0.29 9.50 -22.13
N HIS A 569 -0.27 8.17 -22.29
CA HIS A 569 -0.83 7.50 -23.45
C HIS A 569 -1.70 6.31 -23.01
N ARG A 570 -2.96 6.30 -23.45
CA ARG A 570 -3.91 5.18 -23.28
C ARG A 570 -4.27 4.58 -24.62
N LEU A 571 -4.33 3.25 -24.67
CA LEU A 571 -4.81 2.47 -25.80
C LEU A 571 -6.19 1.89 -25.46
N VAL A 572 -7.18 2.25 -26.27
CA VAL A 572 -8.54 1.68 -26.22
C VAL A 572 -8.73 0.78 -27.43
N LEU A 573 -9.11 -0.46 -27.17
CA LEU A 573 -9.50 -1.42 -28.20
C LEU A 573 -11.02 -1.56 -28.17
N GLU A 574 -11.67 -1.13 -29.25
CA GLU A 574 -13.10 -1.24 -29.47
C GLU A 574 -13.38 -2.29 -30.55
N ALA A 575 -14.60 -2.82 -30.60
CA ALA A 575 -15.01 -3.76 -31.66
C ALA A 575 -14.82 -3.17 -33.07
N THR A 576 -14.93 -1.84 -33.20
CA THR A 576 -14.83 -1.08 -34.45
C THR A 576 -13.41 -0.61 -34.77
N GLY A 577 -12.44 -0.77 -33.86
CA GLY A 577 -11.07 -0.38 -34.12
C GLY A 577 -10.24 -0.04 -32.89
N ARG A 578 -9.13 0.63 -33.15
CA ARG A 578 -8.17 1.09 -32.14
C ARG A 578 -8.25 2.61 -32.03
N LYS A 579 -8.15 3.09 -30.79
CA LYS A 579 -8.10 4.49 -30.41
C LYS A 579 -6.93 4.71 -29.46
N ASP A 580 -6.00 5.58 -29.85
CA ASP A 580 -4.85 6.00 -29.05
C ASP A 580 -5.16 7.40 -28.48
N ILE A 581 -5.11 7.55 -27.16
CA ILE A 581 -5.42 8.79 -26.44
C ILE A 581 -4.13 9.30 -25.82
N TYR A 582 -3.63 10.42 -26.32
CA TYR A 582 -2.47 11.11 -25.76
C TYR A 582 -2.90 12.34 -24.98
N PHE A 583 -2.46 12.45 -23.72
CA PHE A 583 -2.58 13.67 -22.91
C PHE A 583 -1.23 14.36 -22.89
N LEU A 584 -1.13 15.58 -23.39
CA LEU A 584 0.13 16.36 -23.44
C LEU A 584 0.06 17.56 -22.51
N ILE A 585 1.16 17.85 -21.82
CA ILE A 585 1.23 18.97 -20.87
C ILE A 585 2.36 19.94 -21.22
N ASN A 586 2.05 21.25 -21.19
CA ASN A 586 3.04 22.32 -21.19
C ASN A 586 3.40 22.63 -19.73
N GLN A 587 4.68 22.57 -19.36
CA GLN A 587 5.14 22.84 -18.00
C GLN A 587 5.90 24.17 -17.89
N GLU A 588 5.74 25.04 -18.88
CA GLU A 588 6.32 26.38 -18.88
C GLU A 588 5.25 27.47 -18.72
N ASN A 589 5.63 28.57 -18.07
CA ASN A 589 4.81 29.77 -17.92
C ASN A 589 4.78 30.64 -19.20
N LYS A 590 4.59 30.02 -20.36
CA LYS A 590 4.43 30.73 -21.64
C LYS A 590 3.67 29.86 -22.62
N GLU A 591 2.98 30.51 -23.55
CA GLU A 591 2.36 29.86 -24.69
C GLU A 591 3.41 29.22 -25.60
N ARG A 592 3.09 28.06 -26.17
CA ARG A 592 4.01 27.27 -27.00
C ARG A 592 3.29 26.72 -28.22
N GLN A 593 3.80 27.10 -29.39
CA GLN A 593 3.54 26.40 -30.63
C GLN A 593 4.51 25.24 -30.75
N ILE A 594 3.99 24.03 -30.94
CA ILE A 594 4.76 22.80 -30.97
C ILE A 594 4.38 21.93 -32.15
N THR A 595 5.29 21.06 -32.54
CA THR A 595 5.02 19.93 -33.43
C THR A 595 5.21 18.64 -32.65
N ALA A 596 4.13 17.90 -32.44
CA ALA A 596 4.13 16.59 -31.80
C ALA A 596 4.15 15.50 -32.88
N THR A 597 5.00 14.49 -32.70
CA THR A 597 5.06 13.32 -33.60
C THR A 597 4.74 12.06 -32.83
N PHE A 598 3.69 11.34 -33.23
CA PHE A 598 3.17 10.17 -32.53
C PHE A 598 3.54 8.87 -33.24
N ARG A 599 3.86 7.84 -32.45
CA ARG A 599 4.09 6.48 -32.91
C ARG A 599 2.76 5.74 -33.00
N THR A 600 2.15 5.76 -34.17
CA THR A 600 0.86 5.10 -34.40
C THR A 600 1.03 3.60 -34.68
N GLY A 601 0.10 2.78 -34.17
CA GLY A 601 0.01 1.36 -34.51
C GLY A 601 -0.82 1.07 -35.77
N THR A 602 -1.48 2.10 -36.33
CA THR A 602 -2.46 2.00 -37.41
C THR A 602 -1.87 2.27 -38.79
N SER A 603 -0.67 2.86 -38.85
CA SER A 603 0.04 3.19 -40.09
C SER A 603 1.56 3.08 -39.88
N ARG A 604 2.32 2.75 -40.93
CA ARG A 604 3.79 2.86 -40.92
C ARG A 604 4.27 4.32 -40.91
N ILE A 605 3.35 5.27 -41.08
CA ILE A 605 3.63 6.70 -41.12
C ILE A 605 3.32 7.31 -39.75
N ARG A 606 4.32 7.96 -39.14
CA ARG A 606 4.13 8.73 -37.91
C ARG A 606 3.13 9.86 -38.16
N GLN A 607 2.19 10.05 -37.26
CA GLN A 607 1.27 11.18 -37.33
C GLN A 607 1.92 12.42 -36.72
N ILE A 608 1.90 13.52 -37.46
CA ILE A 608 2.53 14.80 -37.08
C ILE A 608 1.42 15.83 -36.89
N VAL A 609 1.40 16.47 -35.73
CA VAL A 609 0.35 17.41 -35.35
C VAL A 609 0.98 18.70 -34.83
N ASN A 610 0.54 19.84 -35.39
CA ASN A 610 0.92 21.15 -34.89
C ASN A 610 -0.11 21.59 -33.85
N LEU A 611 0.36 21.96 -32.66
CA LEU A 611 -0.49 22.32 -31.54
C LEU A 611 -0.06 23.67 -30.98
N ASN A 612 -1.01 24.39 -30.41
CA ASN A 612 -0.76 25.59 -29.65
C ASN A 612 -1.27 25.41 -28.21
N LEU A 613 -0.36 25.38 -27.24
CA LEU A 613 -0.70 25.19 -25.83
C LEU A 613 -0.46 26.49 -25.06
N PRO A 614 -1.42 26.98 -24.27
CA PRO A 614 -1.20 28.13 -23.40
C PRO A 614 -0.15 27.81 -22.32
N ALA A 615 0.28 28.85 -21.58
CA ALA A 615 1.08 28.68 -20.38
C ALA A 615 0.43 27.66 -19.45
N TYR A 616 1.18 26.66 -18.99
CA TYR A 616 0.66 25.54 -18.20
C TYR A 616 -0.59 24.82 -18.78
N GLY A 617 -0.76 24.90 -20.11
CA GLY A 617 -1.85 24.27 -20.84
C GLY A 617 -1.69 22.77 -20.99
N SER A 618 -2.80 22.09 -21.21
CA SER A 618 -2.83 20.66 -21.52
C SER A 618 -3.77 20.41 -22.69
N VAL A 619 -3.60 19.28 -23.39
CA VAL A 619 -4.43 18.92 -24.54
C VAL A 619 -4.50 17.41 -24.70
N PHE A 620 -5.66 16.91 -25.10
CA PHE A 620 -5.83 15.53 -25.57
C PHE A 620 -5.73 15.47 -27.09
N VAL A 621 -4.94 14.52 -27.59
CA VAL A 621 -4.87 14.16 -29.00
C VAL A 621 -5.31 12.72 -29.12
N ILE A 622 -6.44 12.50 -29.78
CA ILE A 622 -7.06 11.18 -29.96
C ILE A 622 -6.90 10.76 -31.41
N LEU A 623 -6.23 9.64 -31.64
CA LEU A 623 -5.91 9.11 -32.97
C LEU A 623 -6.69 7.79 -33.18
N SER A 624 -7.44 7.68 -34.27
CA SER A 624 -8.25 6.50 -34.58
C SER A 624 -7.88 5.87 -35.94
N ASN A 625 -8.30 4.62 -36.17
CA ASN A 625 -7.97 3.79 -37.35
C ASN A 625 -8.23 4.38 -38.76
N ARG A 626 -8.94 5.51 -38.90
CA ARG A 626 -9.37 6.07 -40.20
C ARG A 626 -8.69 7.38 -40.58
N ASP A 627 -7.48 7.64 -40.07
CA ASP A 627 -6.84 8.97 -40.09
C ASP A 627 -7.69 10.07 -39.40
N ASP A 628 -8.73 9.66 -38.66
CA ASP A 628 -9.55 10.56 -37.86
C ASP A 628 -8.79 10.94 -36.59
N MET A 629 -8.64 12.25 -36.41
CA MET A 629 -7.92 12.87 -35.31
C MET A 629 -8.83 13.87 -34.62
N GLN A 630 -8.94 13.74 -33.30
CA GLN A 630 -9.64 14.71 -32.47
C GLN A 630 -8.65 15.38 -31.52
N ILE A 631 -8.69 16.71 -31.49
CA ILE A 631 -7.93 17.53 -30.55
C ILE A 631 -8.92 18.11 -29.56
N ILE A 632 -8.80 17.74 -28.30
CA ILE A 632 -9.66 18.21 -27.23
C ILE A 632 -8.79 19.03 -26.28
N SER A 633 -8.97 20.35 -26.32
CA SER A 633 -8.38 21.25 -25.35
C SER A 633 -9.36 21.38 -24.18
N PRO A 634 -8.98 20.93 -22.97
CA PRO A 634 -9.73 21.25 -21.76
C PRO A 634 -9.99 22.75 -21.67
N ALA A 635 -11.17 23.13 -21.17
CA ALA A 635 -11.53 24.54 -21.01
C ALA A 635 -10.41 25.31 -20.29
N LYS A 636 -10.14 26.54 -20.72
CA LYS A 636 -9.16 27.40 -20.04
C LYS A 636 -9.63 27.64 -18.61
N LEU A 637 -8.93 27.04 -17.65
CA LEU A 637 -8.99 27.51 -16.28
C LEU A 637 -8.44 28.94 -16.29
N PRO A 638 -9.09 29.91 -15.62
CA PRO A 638 -8.48 31.22 -15.43
C PRO A 638 -7.16 31.01 -14.67
N LEU A 639 -6.05 31.14 -15.37
CA LEU A 639 -4.73 31.15 -14.76
C LEU A 639 -4.42 32.59 -14.32
N PRO A 640 -3.70 32.81 -13.20
CA PRO A 640 -3.35 34.15 -12.72
C PRO A 640 -2.46 34.92 -13.70
#